data_AF-A0A1S2K177-F1
#
_entry.id   AF-A0A1S2K177-F1
#
_cell.length_a   1.000
_cell.length_b   1.000
_cell.length_c   1.000
_cell.angle_alpha   90.00
_cell.angle_beta   90.00
_cell.angle_gamma   90.00
#
_symmetry.space_group_name_H-M   'P 1'
#
loop_
_entity.id
_entity.type
_entity.pdbx_description
1 polymer ?
#
loop_
_entity_poly.entity_id
_entity_poly.type
_entity_poly.pdbx_seq_one_letter_code
_entity_poly.pdbx_strand_id
1 'polypeptide(L)'
;MIRLPSTHAAITAPLVASNTVFPGIPVGRSLLDGRPFHLSPVFVSDHVLPSTNSIALGGLGSGKSTTAKVRARREILDHGHQYVVIDSFGEENAGEWGALTRSVGGQIIQAGDFTLNPCSEMFPQEVREQLIHSLILAAAPNALDDHATHALQHALNHPKATSLNGLVDALAEPEDGRWPAATLTAWGEKATIALSRYTDGSLRGLFDGQDAALPPTDLPMLSFDFSRLDRNSPAIPALMAAVSCWVEQVWLRQSTAPHRHLVLEEAWQILLSPATAALIQRLLKNSRKAALSLDVVMHTLSDLGEGKAQDLARLIEIAHVGRLGPEEAAAVGALLGLPAWAVARIPSLGPGQAVWKVGPDYVDIIETLLDEEEARLTDTSSRRRTAQQALAAEADPDRDDRAEDGDDGDVLQAVDQETAPVDAPAAPVEPYTDDIEAEWDWDMPPNVIDTRHQDVIQAAMAGHCDQAAQLAAIGEREDITTHGINSDQAVSWLATRARVADLCGSPDQAARLRATVARMGKDIPDREPGAPSPGPSPHASGEPQGRRRGRVWLATAAVAALGITGAVLTQGGDDDRPRPERQEQAAAHHSASASDLAIDGVKVQALAQWSRDGRSVILSATIDPQQRPQFVRIDSADQTAQQEVLPRAEGQPAKPLRMEVKVPVNRRQPVRMSVMIGGPDWKPGTRAPHRTIEFHPDRAPVDADTGAPLAQRDTAPR
;
A
#
# COMPACT_ATOMS: atom_id res chain seq x y z
N MET A 1 24.33 33.98 -32.50
CA MET A 1 23.71 33.34 -31.32
C MET A 1 24.45 32.03 -31.09
N ILE A 2 25.28 31.95 -30.04
CA ILE A 2 26.13 30.76 -29.77
C ILE A 2 25.25 29.72 -29.06
N ARG A 3 25.05 28.55 -29.66
CA ARG A 3 24.40 27.41 -29.00
C ARG A 3 25.43 26.73 -28.09
N LEU A 4 25.29 26.92 -26.78
CA LEU A 4 26.08 26.20 -25.78
C LEU A 4 25.36 24.89 -25.43
N PRO A 5 26.05 23.74 -25.33
CA PRO A 5 25.49 22.52 -24.77
C PRO A 5 25.12 22.75 -23.29
N SER A 6 24.08 22.05 -22.80
CA SER A 6 23.55 22.18 -21.43
C SER A 6 24.63 22.06 -20.34
N THR A 7 25.64 21.21 -20.59
CA THR A 7 26.82 21.03 -19.72
C THR A 7 27.72 22.27 -19.64
N HIS A 8 27.85 23.07 -20.69
CA HIS A 8 28.58 24.33 -20.64
C HIS A 8 27.75 25.46 -20.02
N ALA A 9 26.43 25.45 -20.20
CA ALA A 9 25.53 26.38 -19.53
C ALA A 9 25.50 26.17 -18.00
N ALA A 10 25.61 24.92 -17.54
CA ALA A 10 25.72 24.55 -16.12
C ALA A 10 27.02 25.04 -15.44
N ILE A 11 28.05 25.43 -16.22
CA ILE A 11 29.27 26.07 -15.68
C ILE A 11 29.02 27.56 -15.38
N THR A 12 28.08 28.19 -16.11
CA THR A 12 27.78 29.62 -16.00
C THR A 12 26.56 29.96 -15.15
N ALA A 13 25.69 28.98 -14.90
CA ALA A 13 24.55 29.07 -14.00
C ALA A 13 24.51 27.80 -13.14
N PRO A 14 24.19 27.85 -11.83
CA PRO A 14 24.10 26.67 -10.98
C PRO A 14 22.84 25.88 -11.34
N LEU A 15 22.85 25.24 -12.51
CA LEU A 15 21.85 24.29 -12.96
C LEU A 15 22.36 22.90 -12.62
N VAL A 16 21.59 22.16 -11.83
CA VAL A 16 21.84 20.74 -11.59
C VAL A 16 21.50 20.01 -12.89
N ALA A 17 22.48 19.86 -13.78
CA ALA A 17 22.37 19.00 -14.95
C ALA A 17 22.85 17.60 -14.57
N SER A 18 21.96 16.61 -14.65
CA SER A 18 22.38 15.21 -14.58
C SER A 18 22.97 14.81 -15.95
N ASN A 19 24.11 14.14 -15.95
CA ASN A 19 24.69 13.54 -17.16
C ASN A 19 24.30 12.07 -17.33
N THR A 20 23.45 11.53 -16.44
CA THR A 20 23.05 10.13 -16.50
C THR A 20 22.13 9.91 -17.68
N VAL A 21 22.51 9.01 -18.58
CA VAL A 21 21.74 8.57 -19.74
C VAL A 21 21.56 7.06 -19.61
N PHE A 22 20.33 6.58 -19.77
CA PHE A 22 20.05 5.15 -19.81
C PHE A 22 19.80 4.71 -21.26
N PRO A 23 20.21 3.48 -21.63
CA PRO A 23 19.90 2.90 -22.93
C PRO A 23 18.44 2.46 -23.03
N GLY A 24 17.99 2.22 -24.26
CA GLY A 24 16.70 1.59 -24.55
C GLY A 24 15.71 2.50 -25.27
N ILE A 25 14.44 2.14 -25.13
CA ILE A 25 13.33 2.85 -25.77
C ILE A 25 13.25 4.31 -25.31
N PRO A 26 12.80 5.24 -26.18
CA PRO A 26 12.40 6.56 -25.74
C PRO A 26 11.20 6.42 -24.80
N VAL A 27 11.18 7.17 -23.70
CA VAL A 27 10.03 7.24 -22.78
C VAL A 27 9.44 8.64 -22.82
N GLY A 28 10.28 9.66 -22.74
CA GLY A 28 9.81 11.04 -22.65
C GLY A 28 10.92 12.07 -22.56
N ARG A 29 10.66 13.17 -21.86
CA ARG A 29 11.65 14.23 -21.59
C ARG A 29 11.70 14.60 -20.12
N SER A 30 12.89 14.95 -19.62
CA SER A 30 13.04 15.53 -18.29
C SER A 30 12.42 16.93 -18.25
N LEU A 31 11.64 17.22 -17.22
CA LEU A 31 11.12 18.55 -16.93
C LEU A 31 12.10 19.41 -16.12
N LEU A 32 13.21 18.84 -15.66
CA LEU A 32 14.26 19.58 -14.95
C LEU A 32 15.20 20.29 -15.93
N ASP A 33 15.59 19.61 -17.02
CA ASP A 33 16.58 20.13 -17.98
C ASP A 33 16.21 19.95 -19.47
N GLY A 34 15.05 19.36 -19.77
CA GLY A 34 14.54 19.21 -21.13
C GLY A 34 15.13 18.05 -21.93
N ARG A 35 16.07 17.27 -21.37
CA ARG A 35 16.74 16.20 -22.13
C ARG A 35 15.80 15.03 -22.41
N PRO A 36 16.00 14.31 -23.54
CA PRO A 36 15.30 13.05 -23.78
C PRO A 36 15.63 12.01 -22.70
N PHE A 37 14.61 11.31 -22.22
CA PHE A 37 14.73 10.21 -21.28
C PHE A 37 14.39 8.90 -22.00
N HIS A 38 15.33 7.97 -21.94
CA HIS A 38 15.22 6.62 -22.49
C HIS A 38 15.39 5.63 -21.34
N LEU A 39 14.74 4.47 -21.40
CA LEU A 39 14.94 3.42 -20.41
C LEU A 39 14.39 2.07 -20.87
N SER A 40 15.29 1.13 -21.17
CA SER A 40 15.02 -0.31 -21.19
C SER A 40 15.84 -0.98 -20.10
N PRO A 41 15.23 -1.34 -18.95
CA PRO A 41 15.95 -1.81 -17.76
C PRO A 41 16.96 -2.93 -18.01
N VAL A 42 16.63 -3.87 -18.89
CA VAL A 42 17.46 -5.03 -19.23
C VAL A 42 18.78 -4.65 -19.92
N PHE A 43 18.88 -3.46 -20.50
CA PHE A 43 20.11 -2.97 -21.14
C PHE A 43 20.98 -2.11 -20.21
N VAL A 44 20.47 -1.76 -19.03
CA VAL A 44 21.27 -1.09 -18.00
C VAL A 44 22.19 -2.12 -17.35
N SER A 45 23.44 -1.74 -17.07
CA SER A 45 24.36 -2.62 -16.36
C SER A 45 23.78 -3.04 -15.00
N ASP A 46 23.91 -4.32 -14.66
CA ASP A 46 23.51 -4.92 -13.38
C ASP A 46 24.21 -4.29 -12.15
N HIS A 47 25.34 -3.60 -12.36
CA HIS A 47 25.99 -2.80 -11.32
C HIS A 47 25.21 -1.53 -10.97
N VAL A 48 24.48 -0.96 -11.93
CA VAL A 48 23.67 0.26 -11.75
C VAL A 48 22.23 -0.10 -11.40
N LEU A 49 21.69 -1.09 -12.10
CA LEU A 49 20.33 -1.56 -11.93
C LEU A 49 20.33 -3.09 -11.75
N PRO A 50 20.58 -3.57 -10.51
CA PRO A 50 20.52 -4.98 -10.20
C PRO A 50 19.18 -5.64 -10.51
N SER A 51 18.06 -4.92 -10.54
CA SER A 51 16.73 -5.48 -10.73
C SER A 51 15.94 -4.70 -11.77
N THR A 52 15.33 -5.41 -12.72
CA THR A 52 14.52 -4.79 -13.78
C THR A 52 13.04 -4.66 -13.41
N ASN A 53 12.68 -5.00 -12.17
CA ASN A 53 11.31 -4.88 -11.67
C ASN A 53 10.94 -3.40 -11.51
N SER A 54 9.71 -3.06 -11.87
CA SER A 54 9.20 -1.70 -11.82
C SER A 54 7.86 -1.58 -11.10
N ILE A 55 7.61 -0.39 -10.53
CA ILE A 55 6.33 -0.03 -9.91
C ILE A 55 5.82 1.29 -10.45
N ALA A 56 4.54 1.30 -10.79
CA ALA A 56 3.75 2.44 -11.22
C ALA A 56 2.79 2.84 -10.11
N LEU A 57 2.90 4.08 -9.64
CA LEU A 57 2.03 4.64 -8.60
C LEU A 57 1.38 5.92 -9.14
N GLY A 58 0.12 6.16 -8.78
CA GLY A 58 -0.55 7.40 -9.14
C GLY A 58 -2.06 7.30 -9.03
N GLY A 59 -2.69 8.38 -8.59
CA GLY A 59 -4.15 8.47 -8.54
C GLY A 59 -4.78 8.39 -9.94
N LEU A 60 -6.10 8.36 -9.98
CA LEU A 60 -6.86 8.29 -11.23
C LEU A 60 -6.50 9.46 -12.17
N GLY A 61 -6.29 9.15 -13.45
CA GLY A 61 -5.92 10.13 -14.47
C GLY A 61 -4.48 10.65 -14.41
N SER A 62 -3.61 10.06 -13.59
CA SER A 62 -2.18 10.41 -13.53
C SER A 62 -1.38 10.04 -14.79
N GLY A 63 -1.89 9.13 -15.62
CA GLY A 63 -1.20 8.62 -16.81
C GLY A 63 -0.26 7.43 -16.54
N LYS A 64 -0.39 6.76 -15.39
CA LYS A 64 0.39 5.56 -15.03
C LYS A 64 0.24 4.43 -16.07
N SER A 65 -1.00 4.07 -16.39
CA SER A 65 -1.36 3.00 -17.32
C SER A 65 -0.95 3.36 -18.76
N THR A 66 -1.20 4.61 -19.18
CA THR A 66 -0.71 5.15 -20.46
C THR A 66 0.80 4.97 -20.62
N THR A 67 1.58 5.35 -19.61
CA THR A 67 3.05 5.22 -19.65
C THR A 67 3.48 3.75 -19.68
N ALA A 68 2.83 2.87 -18.91
CA ALA A 68 3.12 1.43 -18.91
C ALA A 68 2.85 0.79 -20.29
N LYS A 69 1.70 1.11 -20.91
CA LYS A 69 1.29 0.62 -22.24
C LYS A 69 2.23 1.09 -23.35
N VAL A 70 2.63 2.35 -23.32
CA VAL A 70 3.58 2.91 -24.30
C VAL A 70 4.94 2.23 -24.19
N ARG A 71 5.43 2.03 -22.96
CA ARG A 71 6.66 1.26 -22.74
C ARG A 71 6.52 -0.15 -23.29
N ALA A 72 5.44 -0.85 -22.95
CA ALA A 72 5.21 -2.21 -23.45
C ALA A 72 5.19 -2.29 -24.97
N ARG A 73 4.49 -1.36 -25.64
CA ARG A 73 4.46 -1.29 -27.11
C ARG A 73 5.85 -1.12 -27.69
N ARG A 74 6.63 -0.16 -27.19
CA ARG A 74 7.97 0.15 -27.70
C ARG A 74 8.96 -0.99 -27.43
N GLU A 75 8.94 -1.59 -26.24
CA GLU A 75 9.80 -2.74 -25.90
C GLU A 75 9.51 -3.97 -26.79
N ILE A 76 8.23 -4.21 -27.12
CA ILE A 76 7.85 -5.27 -28.06
C ILE A 76 8.38 -4.96 -29.47
N LEU A 77 8.12 -3.76 -29.98
CA LEU A 77 8.43 -3.40 -31.37
C LEU A 77 9.94 -3.23 -31.62
N ASP A 78 10.65 -2.59 -30.69
CA ASP A 78 12.06 -2.21 -30.87
C ASP A 78 13.02 -3.33 -30.42
N HIS A 79 12.61 -4.14 -29.45
CA HIS A 79 13.48 -5.10 -28.78
C HIS A 79 12.95 -6.54 -28.79
N GLY A 80 11.74 -6.78 -29.32
CA GLY A 80 11.17 -8.12 -29.41
C GLY A 80 10.83 -8.73 -28.05
N HIS A 81 10.62 -7.90 -27.02
CA HIS A 81 10.22 -8.38 -25.70
C HIS A 81 8.83 -9.02 -25.77
N GLN A 82 8.51 -9.87 -24.79
CA GLN A 82 7.18 -10.45 -24.65
C GLN A 82 6.52 -10.05 -23.34
N TYR A 83 5.19 -9.90 -23.38
CA TYR A 83 4.40 -9.44 -22.24
C TYR A 83 3.31 -10.44 -21.89
N VAL A 84 3.15 -10.73 -20.59
CA VAL A 84 1.93 -11.26 -20.03
C VAL A 84 1.34 -10.20 -19.11
N VAL A 85 0.09 -9.84 -19.35
CA VAL A 85 -0.64 -8.83 -18.59
C VAL A 85 -1.76 -9.51 -17.84
N ILE A 86 -1.85 -9.24 -16.54
CA ILE A 86 -3.02 -9.56 -15.73
C ILE A 86 -3.85 -8.29 -15.63
N ASP A 87 -4.90 -8.22 -16.44
CA ASP A 87 -5.72 -7.04 -16.69
C ASP A 87 -6.99 -7.10 -15.82
N SER A 88 -6.83 -6.69 -14.56
CA SER A 88 -7.90 -6.71 -13.54
C SER A 88 -8.80 -5.47 -13.59
N PHE A 89 -8.46 -4.47 -14.40
CA PHE A 89 -9.14 -3.19 -14.47
C PHE A 89 -9.59 -2.89 -15.89
N GLY A 90 -10.86 -2.50 -16.05
CA GLY A 90 -11.44 -2.22 -17.35
C GLY A 90 -12.69 -1.36 -17.27
N GLU A 91 -13.11 -0.87 -18.43
CA GLU A 91 -14.38 -0.18 -18.66
C GLU A 91 -15.24 -1.01 -19.62
N GLU A 92 -16.56 -0.96 -19.50
CA GLU A 92 -17.50 -1.66 -20.39
C GLU A 92 -17.27 -3.18 -20.51
N ASN A 93 -16.83 -3.84 -19.43
CA ASN A 93 -16.51 -5.27 -19.43
C ASN A 93 -15.38 -5.64 -20.43
N ALA A 94 -14.49 -4.68 -20.71
CA ALA A 94 -13.29 -4.86 -21.50
C ALA A 94 -12.05 -4.31 -20.75
N GLY A 95 -11.00 -5.12 -20.72
CA GLY A 95 -9.74 -4.78 -20.08
C GLY A 95 -9.02 -3.61 -20.76
N GLU A 96 -8.29 -2.85 -19.95
CA GLU A 96 -7.57 -1.65 -20.35
C GLU A 96 -6.46 -1.91 -21.37
N TRP A 97 -5.93 -3.13 -21.43
CA TRP A 97 -4.80 -3.51 -22.28
C TRP A 97 -5.24 -4.13 -23.61
N GLY A 98 -6.55 -4.32 -23.82
CA GLY A 98 -7.08 -5.04 -24.98
C GLY A 98 -6.71 -4.40 -26.33
N ALA A 99 -6.83 -3.07 -26.44
CA ALA A 99 -6.50 -2.37 -27.69
C ALA A 99 -5.02 -2.50 -28.07
N LEU A 100 -4.12 -2.33 -27.10
CA LEU A 100 -2.69 -2.52 -27.28
C LEU A 100 -2.35 -3.98 -27.62
N THR A 101 -2.95 -4.93 -26.91
CA THR A 101 -2.69 -6.37 -27.13
C THR A 101 -2.98 -6.74 -28.59
N ARG A 102 -4.08 -6.26 -29.17
CA ARG A 102 -4.42 -6.52 -30.57
C ARG A 102 -3.47 -5.82 -31.53
N SER A 103 -3.04 -4.59 -31.24
CA SER A 103 -2.19 -3.82 -32.18
C SER A 103 -0.80 -4.41 -32.34
N VAL A 104 -0.29 -5.13 -31.33
CA VAL A 104 0.99 -5.84 -31.39
C VAL A 104 0.87 -7.31 -31.83
N GLY A 105 -0.30 -7.75 -32.30
CA GLY A 105 -0.54 -9.14 -32.73
C GLY A 105 -0.62 -10.14 -31.58
N GLY A 106 -0.95 -9.67 -30.38
CA GLY A 106 -1.17 -10.50 -29.20
C GLY A 106 -2.59 -11.07 -29.11
N GLN A 107 -2.83 -11.82 -28.03
CA GLN A 107 -4.12 -12.45 -27.75
C GLN A 107 -4.69 -11.99 -26.40
N ILE A 108 -6.00 -11.71 -26.38
CA ILE A 108 -6.76 -11.44 -25.16
C ILE A 108 -7.44 -12.74 -24.72
N ILE A 109 -7.28 -13.09 -23.47
CA ILE A 109 -7.82 -14.28 -22.82
C ILE A 109 -8.82 -13.79 -21.77
N GLN A 110 -10.11 -13.93 -22.07
CA GLN A 110 -11.19 -13.49 -21.18
C GLN A 110 -11.38 -14.48 -20.04
N ALA A 111 -11.50 -13.99 -18.79
CA ALA A 111 -11.92 -14.81 -17.67
C ALA A 111 -13.31 -15.41 -17.94
N GLY A 112 -13.42 -16.74 -17.80
CA GLY A 112 -14.65 -17.50 -18.05
C GLY A 112 -14.74 -18.13 -19.44
N ASP A 113 -14.06 -17.59 -20.45
CA ASP A 113 -13.93 -18.22 -21.78
C ASP A 113 -12.71 -19.15 -21.85
N PHE A 114 -11.72 -18.88 -21.02
CA PHE A 114 -10.49 -19.66 -20.89
C PHE A 114 -10.40 -20.28 -19.49
N THR A 115 -10.08 -21.57 -19.46
CA THR A 115 -9.91 -22.33 -18.22
C THR A 115 -8.45 -22.69 -18.05
N LEU A 116 -7.79 -22.08 -17.05
CA LEU A 116 -6.46 -22.53 -16.66
C LEU A 116 -6.63 -23.74 -15.75
N ASN A 117 -6.37 -24.95 -16.24
CA ASN A 117 -6.48 -26.14 -15.38
C ASN A 117 -5.31 -26.20 -14.38
N PRO A 118 -5.56 -26.00 -13.08
CA PRO A 118 -4.51 -26.04 -12.05
C PRO A 118 -3.95 -27.46 -11.82
N CYS A 119 -4.68 -28.50 -12.24
CA CYS A 119 -4.29 -29.90 -12.12
C CYS A 119 -3.49 -30.42 -13.33
N SER A 120 -3.21 -29.56 -14.32
CA SER A 120 -2.52 -29.93 -15.56
C SER A 120 -1.21 -30.67 -15.31
N GLU A 121 -1.02 -31.82 -15.96
CA GLU A 121 0.19 -32.66 -15.82
C GLU A 121 1.48 -31.97 -16.31
N MET A 122 1.36 -30.83 -17.02
CA MET A 122 2.51 -30.02 -17.40
C MET A 122 3.14 -29.28 -16.22
N PHE A 123 2.40 -29.12 -15.12
CA PHE A 123 2.94 -28.56 -13.89
C PHE A 123 3.62 -29.67 -13.07
N PRO A 124 4.84 -29.42 -12.54
CA PRO A 124 5.43 -30.29 -11.52
C PRO A 124 4.46 -30.52 -10.36
N GLN A 125 4.54 -31.67 -9.70
CA GLN A 125 3.60 -32.04 -8.65
C GLN A 125 3.52 -31.01 -7.52
N GLU A 126 4.66 -30.48 -7.10
CA GLU A 126 4.77 -29.48 -6.04
C GLU A 126 4.08 -28.15 -6.43
N VAL A 127 4.14 -27.82 -7.73
CA VAL A 127 3.49 -26.63 -8.29
C VAL A 127 1.98 -26.81 -8.31
N ARG A 128 1.49 -27.99 -8.73
CA ARG A 128 0.06 -28.31 -8.70
C ARG A 128 -0.49 -28.19 -7.29
N GLU A 129 0.19 -28.79 -6.31
CA GLU A 129 -0.17 -28.70 -4.90
C GLU A 129 -0.23 -27.24 -4.43
N GLN A 130 0.80 -26.43 -4.73
CA GLN A 130 0.83 -25.02 -4.33
C GLN A 130 -0.29 -24.19 -4.98
N LEU A 131 -0.62 -24.46 -6.24
CA LEU A 131 -1.73 -23.81 -6.93
C LEU A 131 -3.06 -24.16 -6.28
N ILE A 132 -3.32 -25.45 -6.06
CA ILE A 132 -4.54 -25.89 -5.40
C ILE A 132 -4.64 -25.36 -3.97
N HIS A 133 -3.54 -25.32 -3.22
CA HIS A 133 -3.50 -24.66 -1.91
C HIS A 133 -3.94 -23.20 -2.01
N SER A 134 -3.41 -22.47 -3.00
CA SER A 134 -3.74 -21.06 -3.19
C SER A 134 -5.22 -20.87 -3.55
N LEU A 135 -5.80 -21.75 -4.38
CA LEU A 135 -7.22 -21.75 -4.71
C LEU A 135 -8.10 -22.04 -3.49
N ILE A 136 -7.77 -23.07 -2.71
CA ILE A 136 -8.52 -23.40 -1.49
C ILE A 136 -8.47 -22.24 -0.49
N LEU A 137 -7.29 -21.66 -0.24
CA LEU A 137 -7.15 -20.54 0.70
C LEU A 137 -7.85 -19.26 0.23
N ALA A 138 -7.89 -19.01 -1.08
CA ALA A 138 -8.65 -17.90 -1.65
C ALA A 138 -10.16 -18.08 -1.51
N ALA A 139 -10.66 -19.31 -1.71
CA ALA A 139 -12.07 -19.63 -1.53
C ALA A 139 -12.49 -19.73 -0.05
N ALA A 140 -11.62 -20.25 0.81
CA ALA A 140 -11.89 -20.51 2.22
C ALA A 140 -10.56 -20.49 3.01
N PRO A 141 -10.20 -19.36 3.65
CA PRO A 141 -8.91 -19.19 4.32
C PRO A 141 -8.59 -20.21 5.42
N ASN A 142 -9.61 -20.83 6.02
CA ASN A 142 -9.49 -21.80 7.11
C ASN A 142 -9.76 -23.25 6.67
N ALA A 143 -9.79 -23.52 5.36
CA ALA A 143 -10.12 -24.85 4.82
C ALA A 143 -8.92 -25.80 4.72
N LEU A 144 -7.69 -25.32 4.95
CA LEU A 144 -6.47 -26.11 4.93
C LEU A 144 -5.81 -26.14 6.31
N ASP A 145 -5.80 -27.33 6.90
CA ASP A 145 -4.95 -27.72 8.03
C ASP A 145 -4.02 -28.88 7.61
N ASP A 146 -3.19 -29.38 8.53
CA ASP A 146 -2.24 -30.47 8.23
C ASP A 146 -2.94 -31.75 7.73
N HIS A 147 -4.14 -32.03 8.24
CA HIS A 147 -4.94 -33.19 7.85
C HIS A 147 -5.55 -33.01 6.45
N ALA A 148 -6.16 -31.86 6.19
CA ALA A 148 -6.71 -31.51 4.88
C ALA A 148 -5.61 -31.47 3.81
N THR A 149 -4.42 -30.96 4.16
CA THR A 149 -3.24 -30.98 3.29
C THR A 149 -2.86 -32.41 2.92
N HIS A 150 -2.86 -33.34 3.87
CA HIS A 150 -2.56 -34.74 3.59
C HIS A 150 -3.64 -35.41 2.71
N ALA A 151 -4.92 -35.12 2.95
CA ALA A 151 -6.01 -35.60 2.12
C ALA A 151 -5.90 -35.08 0.68
N LEU A 152 -5.54 -33.81 0.51
CA LEU A 152 -5.28 -33.22 -0.80
C LEU A 152 -4.09 -33.85 -1.51
N GLN A 153 -2.96 -34.05 -0.83
CA GLN A 153 -1.80 -34.74 -1.40
C GLN A 153 -2.16 -36.16 -1.85
N HIS A 154 -2.98 -36.87 -1.07
CA HIS A 154 -3.50 -38.18 -1.48
C HIS A 154 -4.35 -38.06 -2.75
N ALA A 155 -5.32 -37.14 -2.79
CA ALA A 155 -6.20 -36.94 -3.93
C ALA A 155 -5.45 -36.50 -5.21
N LEU A 156 -4.40 -35.66 -5.09
CA LEU A 156 -3.57 -35.23 -6.23
C LEU A 156 -2.80 -36.38 -6.91
N ASN A 157 -2.60 -37.50 -6.23
CA ASN A 157 -2.00 -38.70 -6.81
C ASN A 157 -3.02 -39.60 -7.52
N HIS A 158 -4.32 -39.29 -7.41
CA HIS A 158 -5.36 -40.08 -8.03
C HIS A 158 -5.40 -39.86 -9.56
N PRO A 159 -5.65 -40.89 -10.39
CA PRO A 159 -5.67 -40.74 -11.85
C PRO A 159 -6.71 -39.74 -12.39
N LYS A 160 -7.76 -39.45 -11.60
CA LYS A 160 -8.76 -38.40 -11.94
C LYS A 160 -8.26 -36.97 -11.68
N ALA A 161 -7.19 -36.78 -10.91
CA ALA A 161 -6.65 -35.46 -10.56
C ALA A 161 -5.85 -34.82 -11.73
N THR A 162 -6.34 -34.99 -12.95
CA THR A 162 -5.91 -34.31 -14.17
C THR A 162 -6.76 -33.08 -14.47
N SER A 163 -7.92 -32.94 -13.82
CA SER A 163 -8.80 -31.76 -13.86
C SER A 163 -9.24 -31.36 -12.45
N LEU A 164 -9.78 -30.15 -12.29
CA LEU A 164 -10.29 -29.72 -10.99
C LEU A 164 -11.50 -30.56 -10.54
N ASN A 165 -12.42 -30.86 -11.46
CA ASN A 165 -13.56 -31.75 -11.19
C ASN A 165 -13.11 -33.13 -10.70
N GLY A 166 -12.16 -33.74 -11.41
CA GLY A 166 -11.65 -35.06 -11.02
C GLY A 166 -10.82 -35.05 -9.73
N LEU A 167 -10.25 -33.91 -9.35
CA LEU A 167 -9.63 -33.73 -8.02
C LEU A 167 -10.68 -33.60 -6.92
N VAL A 168 -11.77 -32.86 -7.16
CA VAL A 168 -12.89 -32.76 -6.22
C VAL A 168 -13.53 -34.13 -6.01
N ASP A 169 -13.73 -34.91 -7.07
CA ASP A 169 -14.20 -36.30 -6.98
C ASP A 169 -13.27 -37.17 -6.15
N ALA A 170 -11.94 -37.06 -6.35
CA ALA A 170 -10.94 -37.83 -5.62
C ALA A 170 -10.85 -37.44 -4.13
N LEU A 171 -11.21 -36.19 -3.78
CA LEU A 171 -11.32 -35.74 -2.39
C LEU A 171 -12.63 -36.16 -1.73
N ALA A 172 -13.73 -36.17 -2.48
CA ALA A 172 -15.05 -36.58 -1.98
C ALA A 172 -15.14 -38.09 -1.76
N GLU A 173 -14.59 -38.87 -2.71
CA GLU A 173 -14.59 -40.34 -2.72
C GLU A 173 -13.16 -40.88 -2.85
N PRO A 174 -12.30 -40.72 -1.81
CA PRO A 174 -10.94 -41.21 -1.84
C PRO A 174 -10.88 -42.75 -1.77
N GLU A 175 -9.84 -43.32 -2.39
CA GLU A 175 -9.54 -44.75 -2.25
C GLU A 175 -8.76 -45.03 -0.95
N ASP A 176 -8.79 -46.27 -0.47
CA ASP A 176 -7.98 -46.67 0.68
C ASP A 176 -6.48 -46.55 0.34
N GLY A 177 -5.72 -45.89 1.22
CA GLY A 177 -4.28 -45.74 1.11
C GLY A 177 -3.55 -46.15 2.38
N ARG A 178 -2.59 -45.32 2.82
CA ARG A 178 -2.01 -45.45 4.17
C ARG A 178 -3.07 -45.26 5.27
N TRP A 179 -4.11 -44.49 4.96
CA TRP A 179 -5.25 -44.22 5.83
C TRP A 179 -6.53 -44.75 5.17
N PRO A 180 -7.54 -45.17 5.94
CA PRO A 180 -8.84 -45.57 5.40
C PRO A 180 -9.54 -44.40 4.68
N ALA A 181 -10.28 -44.70 3.62
CA ALA A 181 -11.04 -43.74 2.82
C ALA A 181 -11.93 -42.84 3.70
N ALA A 182 -12.65 -43.42 4.66
CA ALA A 182 -13.51 -42.66 5.59
C ALA A 182 -12.74 -41.60 6.40
N THR A 183 -11.47 -41.87 6.75
CA THR A 183 -10.62 -40.89 7.44
C THR A 183 -10.17 -39.78 6.49
N LEU A 184 -9.79 -40.14 5.26
CA LEU A 184 -9.39 -39.18 4.23
C LEU A 184 -10.54 -38.26 3.82
N THR A 185 -11.77 -38.77 3.69
CA THR A 185 -12.97 -37.97 3.43
C THR A 185 -13.21 -36.96 4.54
N ALA A 186 -13.12 -37.40 5.81
CA ALA A 186 -13.31 -36.51 6.96
C ALA A 186 -12.25 -35.41 7.03
N TRP A 187 -11.01 -35.70 6.65
CA TRP A 187 -9.93 -34.71 6.59
C TRP A 187 -10.08 -33.75 5.40
N GLY A 188 -10.52 -34.25 4.24
CA GLY A 188 -10.66 -33.50 3.01
C GLY A 188 -11.92 -32.63 2.92
N GLU A 189 -12.93 -32.85 3.77
CA GLU A 189 -14.28 -32.24 3.66
C GLU A 189 -14.25 -30.73 3.38
N LYS A 190 -13.48 -29.96 4.17
CA LYS A 190 -13.39 -28.50 3.99
C LYS A 190 -12.72 -28.11 2.68
N ALA A 191 -11.68 -28.84 2.28
CA ALA A 191 -10.98 -28.61 1.01
C ALA A 191 -11.90 -28.93 -0.18
N THR A 192 -12.67 -30.03 -0.11
CA THR A 192 -13.70 -30.37 -1.09
C THR A 192 -14.71 -29.24 -1.23
N ILE A 193 -15.31 -28.78 -0.13
CA ILE A 193 -16.30 -27.68 -0.15
C ILE A 193 -15.70 -26.40 -0.74
N ALA A 194 -14.45 -26.07 -0.39
CA ALA A 194 -13.76 -24.90 -0.91
C ALA A 194 -13.56 -25.00 -2.44
N LEU A 195 -13.10 -26.16 -2.93
CA LEU A 195 -12.90 -26.40 -4.35
C LEU A 195 -14.23 -26.50 -5.13
N SER A 196 -15.29 -27.02 -4.51
CA SER A 196 -16.62 -27.07 -5.12
C SER A 196 -17.17 -25.70 -5.51
N ARG A 197 -16.67 -24.61 -4.92
CA ARG A 197 -17.03 -23.24 -5.34
C ARG A 197 -16.60 -22.95 -6.79
N TYR A 198 -15.52 -23.57 -7.26
CA TYR A 198 -14.96 -23.41 -8.60
C TYR A 198 -15.49 -24.42 -9.62
N THR A 199 -16.16 -25.49 -9.18
CA THR A 199 -16.76 -26.50 -10.05
C THR A 199 -18.27 -26.33 -10.15
N ASP A 200 -18.96 -26.32 -9.00
CA ASP A 200 -20.43 -26.31 -8.91
C ASP A 200 -20.98 -24.96 -8.43
N GLY A 201 -20.11 -24.12 -7.88
CA GLY A 201 -20.49 -22.86 -7.24
C GLY A 201 -20.46 -21.62 -8.15
N SER A 202 -20.38 -20.46 -7.49
CA SER A 202 -20.42 -19.15 -8.14
C SER A 202 -19.20 -18.85 -9.02
N LEU A 203 -18.14 -19.66 -8.93
CA LEU A 203 -16.86 -19.46 -9.63
C LEU A 203 -16.60 -20.52 -10.71
N ARG A 204 -17.64 -21.25 -11.13
CA ARG A 204 -17.57 -22.19 -12.26
C ARG A 204 -17.18 -21.50 -13.57
N GLY A 205 -16.54 -22.25 -14.46
CA GLY A 205 -16.00 -21.78 -15.73
C GLY A 205 -14.60 -21.14 -15.64
N LEU A 206 -14.02 -21.00 -14.44
CA LEU A 206 -12.71 -20.37 -14.26
C LEU A 206 -11.55 -21.38 -14.32
N PHE A 207 -11.73 -22.56 -13.72
CA PHE A 207 -10.67 -23.56 -13.53
C PHE A 207 -11.08 -25.01 -13.87
N ASP A 208 -12.35 -25.22 -14.24
CA ASP A 208 -13.05 -26.52 -14.32
C ASP A 208 -13.40 -26.97 -15.76
N GLY A 209 -12.85 -26.30 -16.78
CA GLY A 209 -13.07 -26.67 -18.18
C GLY A 209 -12.43 -28.00 -18.58
N GLN A 210 -13.11 -28.73 -19.49
CA GLN A 210 -12.68 -30.06 -19.96
C GLN A 210 -11.46 -30.01 -20.89
N ASP A 211 -11.30 -28.92 -21.67
CA ASP A 211 -10.18 -28.70 -22.59
C ASP A 211 -9.37 -27.47 -22.14
N ALA A 212 -8.50 -27.66 -21.15
CA ALA A 212 -7.57 -26.61 -20.74
C ALA A 212 -6.32 -26.62 -21.62
N ALA A 213 -6.50 -26.23 -22.90
CA ALA A 213 -5.37 -25.89 -23.74
C ALA A 213 -4.58 -24.77 -23.04
N LEU A 214 -3.26 -24.94 -22.89
CA LEU A 214 -2.46 -23.86 -22.35
C LEU A 214 -2.50 -22.64 -23.27
N PRO A 215 -2.34 -21.43 -22.73
CA PRO A 215 -2.16 -20.25 -23.55
C PRO A 215 -0.93 -20.45 -24.47
N PRO A 216 -0.95 -19.90 -25.70
CA PRO A 216 0.24 -19.89 -26.54
C PRO A 216 1.38 -19.16 -25.82
N THR A 217 2.62 -19.54 -26.07
CA THR A 217 3.80 -19.03 -25.34
C THR A 217 4.74 -18.18 -26.20
N ASP A 218 4.45 -18.06 -27.49
CA ASP A 218 5.25 -17.40 -28.51
C ASP A 218 4.66 -16.05 -29.00
N LEU A 219 3.47 -15.66 -28.52
CA LEU A 219 2.86 -14.38 -28.89
C LEU A 219 3.58 -13.17 -28.24
N PRO A 220 3.62 -12.01 -28.91
CA PRO A 220 4.25 -10.79 -28.36
C PRO A 220 3.60 -10.30 -27.05
N MET A 221 2.29 -10.44 -26.94
CA MET A 221 1.54 -10.05 -25.76
C MET A 221 0.36 -10.99 -25.51
N LEU A 222 0.16 -11.37 -24.25
CA LEU A 222 -1.02 -12.06 -23.75
C LEU A 222 -1.65 -11.21 -22.67
N SER A 223 -2.93 -10.86 -22.81
CA SER A 223 -3.68 -10.17 -21.75
C SER A 223 -4.74 -11.09 -21.18
N PHE A 224 -4.64 -11.39 -19.89
CA PHE A 224 -5.67 -12.10 -19.13
C PHE A 224 -6.64 -11.07 -18.57
N ASP A 225 -7.81 -10.95 -19.21
CA ASP A 225 -8.81 -9.92 -18.93
C ASP A 225 -9.81 -10.42 -17.89
N PHE A 226 -9.77 -9.81 -16.71
CA PHE A 226 -10.67 -10.10 -15.59
C PHE A 226 -11.75 -9.03 -15.41
N SER A 227 -11.86 -8.05 -16.33
CA SER A 227 -12.77 -6.91 -16.21
C SER A 227 -14.26 -7.29 -16.15
N ARG A 228 -14.61 -8.51 -16.55
CA ARG A 228 -15.98 -9.07 -16.46
C ARG A 228 -16.33 -9.61 -15.09
N LEU A 229 -15.34 -9.84 -14.23
CA LEU A 229 -15.54 -10.32 -12.87
C LEU A 229 -15.85 -9.14 -11.95
N ASP A 230 -16.65 -9.39 -10.91
CA ASP A 230 -16.83 -8.40 -9.84
C ASP A 230 -15.47 -8.09 -9.19
N ARG A 231 -15.17 -6.79 -8.99
CA ARG A 231 -13.87 -6.32 -8.49
C ARG A 231 -13.56 -6.83 -7.08
N ASN A 232 -14.61 -7.11 -6.30
CA ASN A 232 -14.50 -7.66 -4.95
C ASN A 232 -14.57 -9.20 -4.94
N SER A 233 -14.55 -9.83 -6.11
CA SER A 233 -14.63 -11.28 -6.22
C SER A 233 -13.39 -11.94 -5.58
N PRO A 234 -13.56 -12.91 -4.66
CA PRO A 234 -12.45 -13.66 -4.10
C PRO A 234 -11.73 -14.53 -5.16
N ALA A 235 -12.27 -14.61 -6.38
CA ALA A 235 -11.65 -15.32 -7.49
C ALA A 235 -10.48 -14.56 -8.11
N ILE A 236 -10.43 -13.21 -8.02
CA ILE A 236 -9.38 -12.44 -8.71
C ILE A 236 -7.99 -12.79 -8.17
N PRO A 237 -7.71 -12.76 -6.85
CA PRO A 237 -6.39 -13.12 -6.34
C PRO A 237 -5.97 -14.56 -6.71
N ALA A 238 -6.94 -15.48 -6.73
CA ALA A 238 -6.74 -16.86 -7.16
C ALA A 238 -6.33 -16.94 -8.64
N LEU A 239 -7.02 -16.24 -9.53
CA LEU A 239 -6.71 -16.18 -10.96
C LEU A 239 -5.35 -15.52 -11.20
N MET A 240 -5.07 -14.40 -10.53
CA MET A 240 -3.77 -13.72 -10.61
C MET A 240 -2.63 -14.68 -10.22
N ALA A 241 -2.82 -15.48 -9.16
CA ALA A 241 -1.83 -16.45 -8.71
C ALA A 241 -1.68 -17.61 -9.69
N ALA A 242 -2.78 -18.09 -10.25
CA ALA A 242 -2.79 -19.17 -11.22
C ALA A 242 -2.04 -18.77 -12.50
N VAL A 243 -2.34 -17.58 -13.05
CA VAL A 243 -1.62 -17.01 -14.19
C VAL A 243 -0.15 -16.77 -13.87
N SER A 244 0.17 -16.21 -12.71
CA SER A 244 1.57 -15.97 -12.28
C SER A 244 2.38 -17.27 -12.17
N CYS A 245 1.74 -18.35 -11.74
CA CYS A 245 2.36 -19.67 -11.67
C CYS A 245 2.55 -20.30 -13.05
N TRP A 246 1.54 -20.19 -13.93
CA TRP A 246 1.69 -20.59 -15.33
C TRP A 246 2.83 -19.84 -16.02
N VAL A 247 2.91 -18.53 -15.79
CA VAL A 247 4.00 -17.67 -16.25
C VAL A 247 5.33 -18.27 -15.81
N GLU A 248 5.48 -18.55 -14.52
CA GLU A 248 6.74 -19.02 -13.98
C GLU A 248 7.16 -20.40 -14.48
N GLN A 249 6.20 -21.33 -14.55
CA GLN A 249 6.52 -22.75 -14.72
C GLN A 249 6.49 -23.20 -16.17
N VAL A 250 5.69 -22.52 -17.01
CA VAL A 250 5.51 -22.88 -18.42
C VAL A 250 6.07 -21.78 -19.31
N TRP A 251 5.49 -20.58 -19.25
CA TRP A 251 5.79 -19.52 -20.21
C TRP A 251 7.27 -19.12 -20.15
N LEU A 252 7.82 -18.92 -18.96
CA LEU A 252 9.25 -18.59 -18.77
C LEU A 252 10.21 -19.69 -19.22
N ARG A 253 9.75 -20.91 -19.49
CA ARG A 253 10.60 -22.00 -20.02
C ARG A 253 10.48 -22.13 -21.53
N GLN A 254 9.33 -21.76 -22.09
CA GLN A 254 9.01 -21.95 -23.51
C GLN A 254 9.21 -20.69 -24.35
N SER A 255 9.00 -19.51 -23.77
CA SER A 255 9.16 -18.23 -24.47
C SER A 255 10.60 -18.08 -24.97
N THR A 256 10.73 -17.72 -26.25
CA THR A 256 12.02 -17.50 -26.94
C THR A 256 12.43 -16.03 -26.98
N ALA A 257 11.69 -15.14 -26.31
CA ALA A 257 11.97 -13.72 -26.31
C ALA A 257 13.28 -13.39 -25.57
N PRO A 258 14.02 -12.35 -26.01
CA PRO A 258 15.23 -11.90 -25.33
C PRO A 258 14.97 -11.46 -23.89
N HIS A 259 13.79 -10.90 -23.62
CA HIS A 259 13.36 -10.51 -22.28
C HIS A 259 11.83 -10.56 -22.17
N ARG A 260 11.32 -10.79 -20.95
CA ARG A 260 9.88 -10.89 -20.67
C ARG A 260 9.42 -9.90 -19.62
N HIS A 261 8.13 -9.59 -19.67
CA HIS A 261 7.45 -8.74 -18.70
C HIS A 261 6.18 -9.42 -18.18
N LEU A 262 6.00 -9.44 -16.86
CA LEU A 262 4.75 -9.77 -16.21
C LEU A 262 4.16 -8.49 -15.61
N VAL A 263 3.06 -8.02 -16.20
CA VAL A 263 2.33 -6.84 -15.72
C VAL A 263 1.23 -7.27 -14.76
N LEU A 264 1.20 -6.67 -13.58
CA LEU A 264 0.20 -6.90 -12.54
C LEU A 264 -0.58 -5.60 -12.29
N GLU A 265 -1.76 -5.47 -12.89
CA GLU A 265 -2.70 -4.39 -12.57
C GLU A 265 -3.39 -4.65 -11.23
N GLU A 266 -3.60 -3.58 -10.45
CA GLU A 266 -4.20 -3.62 -9.11
C GLU A 266 -3.57 -4.71 -8.21
N ALA A 267 -2.23 -4.78 -8.24
CA ALA A 267 -1.48 -5.87 -7.62
C ALA A 267 -1.67 -5.98 -6.09
N TRP A 268 -2.25 -4.97 -5.42
CA TRP A 268 -2.60 -5.06 -4.01
C TRP A 268 -3.50 -6.27 -3.72
N GLN A 269 -4.36 -6.67 -4.66
CA GLN A 269 -5.25 -7.82 -4.52
C GLN A 269 -4.48 -9.14 -4.32
N ILE A 270 -3.39 -9.34 -5.06
CA ILE A 270 -2.53 -10.54 -4.92
C ILE A 270 -1.48 -10.39 -3.82
N LEU A 271 -1.06 -9.17 -3.49
CA LEU A 271 -0.02 -8.90 -2.50
C LEU A 271 -0.53 -8.94 -1.05
N LEU A 272 -1.81 -8.64 -0.81
CA LEU A 272 -2.41 -8.70 0.53
C LEU A 272 -2.69 -10.13 1.02
N SER A 273 -2.86 -11.10 0.11
CA SER A 273 -3.06 -12.50 0.49
C SER A 273 -1.72 -13.17 0.81
N PRO A 274 -1.51 -13.68 2.05
CA PRO A 274 -0.24 -14.30 2.45
C PRO A 274 0.16 -15.49 1.58
N ALA A 275 -0.82 -16.28 1.12
CA ALA A 275 -0.59 -17.47 0.29
C ALA A 275 -0.01 -17.11 -1.09
N THR A 276 -0.49 -16.01 -1.68
CA THR A 276 -0.11 -15.60 -3.04
C THR A 276 1.05 -14.59 -3.04
N ALA A 277 1.23 -13.81 -1.97
CA ALA A 277 2.36 -12.88 -1.84
C ALA A 277 3.73 -13.59 -1.88
N ALA A 278 3.82 -14.83 -1.38
CA ALA A 278 5.04 -15.64 -1.44
C ALA A 278 5.45 -15.98 -2.89
N LEU A 279 4.47 -16.20 -3.78
CA LEU A 279 4.69 -16.42 -5.21
C LEU A 279 5.30 -15.16 -5.86
N ILE A 280 4.70 -13.99 -5.62
CA ILE A 280 5.20 -12.72 -6.16
C ILE A 280 6.58 -12.39 -5.61
N GLN A 281 6.82 -12.59 -4.31
CA GLN A 281 8.15 -12.41 -3.71
C GLN A 281 9.22 -13.27 -4.39
N ARG A 282 8.89 -14.52 -4.71
CA ARG A 282 9.80 -15.44 -5.37
C ARG A 282 10.09 -15.01 -6.81
N LEU A 283 9.07 -14.57 -7.56
CA LEU A 283 9.24 -13.99 -8.88
C LEU A 283 10.11 -12.74 -8.85
N LEU A 284 9.88 -11.81 -7.91
CA LEU A 284 10.71 -10.63 -7.73
C LEU A 284 12.18 -10.99 -7.49
N LYS A 285 12.46 -11.96 -6.60
CA LYS A 285 13.83 -12.39 -6.29
C LYS A 285 14.53 -13.11 -7.44
N ASN A 286 13.78 -13.86 -8.25
CA ASN A 286 14.32 -14.67 -9.35
C ASN A 286 14.26 -13.99 -10.73
N SER A 287 13.58 -12.85 -10.83
CA SER A 287 13.40 -12.00 -12.02
C SER A 287 14.65 -11.93 -12.92
N ARG A 288 15.78 -11.53 -12.35
CA ARG A 288 17.10 -11.49 -13.02
C ARG A 288 17.47 -12.79 -13.73
N LYS A 289 17.39 -13.93 -13.03
CA LYS A 289 17.81 -15.23 -13.58
C LYS A 289 16.86 -15.73 -14.65
N ALA A 290 15.62 -15.26 -14.63
CA ALA A 290 14.56 -15.66 -15.54
C ALA A 290 14.41 -14.75 -16.77
N ALA A 291 15.25 -13.72 -16.91
CA ALA A 291 15.08 -12.65 -17.91
C ALA A 291 13.63 -12.09 -17.88
N LEU A 292 13.18 -11.75 -16.67
CA LEU A 292 11.82 -11.30 -16.38
C LEU A 292 11.85 -9.96 -15.64
N SER A 293 11.01 -9.02 -16.06
CA SER A 293 10.61 -7.85 -15.30
C SER A 293 9.21 -8.03 -14.74
N LEU A 294 9.03 -7.86 -13.44
CA LEU A 294 7.70 -7.65 -12.87
C LEU A 294 7.37 -6.16 -12.90
N ASP A 295 6.29 -5.81 -13.59
CA ASP A 295 5.79 -4.44 -13.72
C ASP A 295 4.48 -4.34 -12.93
N VAL A 296 4.56 -3.69 -11.77
CA VAL A 296 3.45 -3.60 -10.82
C VAL A 296 2.75 -2.26 -10.99
N VAL A 297 1.42 -2.26 -11.21
CA VAL A 297 0.64 -1.05 -11.38
C VAL A 297 -0.42 -0.95 -10.28
N MET A 298 -0.43 0.17 -9.55
CA MET A 298 -1.41 0.42 -8.47
C MET A 298 -1.70 1.92 -8.31
N HIS A 299 -2.77 2.26 -7.58
CA HIS A 299 -3.15 3.65 -7.34
C HIS A 299 -2.33 4.29 -6.25
N THR A 300 -2.29 3.67 -5.08
CA THR A 300 -1.55 4.17 -3.93
C THR A 300 -0.70 3.07 -3.33
N LEU A 301 0.30 3.47 -2.56
CA LEU A 301 1.07 2.55 -1.74
C LEU A 301 0.29 2.13 -0.49
N SER A 302 -0.61 2.99 0.01
CA SER A 302 -1.52 2.69 1.13
C SER A 302 -2.42 1.47 0.88
N ASP A 303 -2.72 1.15 -0.39
CA ASP A 303 -3.46 -0.06 -0.77
C ASP A 303 -2.77 -1.37 -0.31
N LEU A 304 -1.44 -1.36 -0.10
CA LEU A 304 -0.69 -2.51 0.40
C LEU A 304 -0.77 -2.71 1.91
N GLY A 305 -1.33 -1.74 2.65
CA GLY A 305 -1.31 -1.71 4.11
C GLY A 305 0.11 -1.71 4.69
N GLU A 306 0.24 -2.11 5.95
CA GLU A 306 1.53 -2.26 6.63
C GLU A 306 2.04 -3.71 6.56
N GLY A 307 3.37 -3.87 6.52
CA GLY A 307 4.04 -5.17 6.68
C GLY A 307 4.58 -5.77 5.38
N LYS A 308 4.46 -7.10 5.23
CA LYS A 308 5.18 -7.87 4.20
C LYS A 308 4.88 -7.41 2.77
N ALA A 309 3.65 -7.02 2.47
CA ALA A 309 3.27 -6.54 1.13
C ALA A 309 4.03 -5.25 0.77
N GLN A 310 4.13 -4.31 1.70
CA GLN A 310 4.89 -3.07 1.53
C GLN A 310 6.41 -3.32 1.48
N ASP A 311 6.91 -4.32 2.20
CA ASP A 311 8.32 -4.73 2.12
C ASP A 311 8.69 -5.27 0.72
N LEU A 312 7.74 -5.86 -0.02
CA LEU A 312 7.98 -6.29 -1.40
C LEU A 312 8.20 -5.12 -2.36
N ALA A 313 7.54 -3.99 -2.12
CA ALA A 313 7.77 -2.78 -2.91
C ALA A 313 9.21 -2.24 -2.76
N ARG A 314 9.92 -2.57 -1.66
CA ARG A 314 11.35 -2.24 -1.49
C ARG A 314 12.29 -3.05 -2.39
N LEU A 315 11.83 -4.18 -2.94
CA LEU A 315 12.60 -5.01 -3.88
C LEU A 315 12.57 -4.45 -5.31
N ILE A 316 11.80 -3.37 -5.53
CA ILE A 316 11.60 -2.74 -6.81
C ILE A 316 12.56 -1.56 -6.92
N GLU A 317 13.39 -1.55 -7.96
CA GLU A 317 14.43 -0.54 -8.15
C GLU A 317 14.01 0.59 -9.08
N ILE A 318 12.98 0.36 -9.89
CA ILE A 318 12.42 1.34 -10.81
C ILE A 318 11.05 1.75 -10.31
N ALA A 319 10.83 3.03 -10.10
CA ALA A 319 9.52 3.56 -9.78
C ALA A 319 9.19 4.72 -10.70
N HIS A 320 7.95 4.79 -11.18
CA HIS A 320 7.41 6.02 -11.74
C HIS A 320 6.13 6.40 -11.01
N VAL A 321 6.19 7.56 -10.35
CA VAL A 321 5.17 8.04 -9.42
C VAL A 321 4.49 9.25 -10.04
N GLY A 322 3.28 9.05 -10.55
CA GLY A 322 2.40 10.11 -11.03
C GLY A 322 1.78 10.90 -9.88
N ARG A 323 0.77 11.71 -10.19
CA ARG A 323 0.11 12.57 -9.19
C ARG A 323 -0.50 11.77 -8.04
N LEU A 324 -0.13 12.11 -6.81
CA LEU A 324 -0.68 11.57 -5.55
C LEU A 324 -0.96 12.71 -4.56
N GLY A 325 -1.83 12.45 -3.58
CA GLY A 325 -2.06 13.40 -2.48
C GLY A 325 -0.80 13.62 -1.62
N PRO A 326 -0.71 14.73 -0.86
CA PRO A 326 0.50 15.06 -0.10
C PRO A 326 0.95 14.00 0.92
N GLU A 327 0.00 13.37 1.62
CA GLU A 327 0.29 12.32 2.60
C GLU A 327 0.85 11.06 1.92
N GLU A 328 0.22 10.64 0.83
CA GLU A 328 0.63 9.49 0.04
C GLU A 328 1.99 9.73 -0.63
N ALA A 329 2.23 10.94 -1.15
CA ALA A 329 3.53 11.35 -1.68
C ALA A 329 4.64 11.25 -0.62
N ALA A 330 4.36 11.65 0.62
CA ALA A 330 5.31 11.54 1.73
C ALA A 330 5.59 10.08 2.09
N ALA A 331 4.57 9.21 2.11
CA ALA A 331 4.72 7.78 2.37
C ALA A 331 5.56 7.09 1.28
N VAL A 332 5.25 7.35 0.01
CA VAL A 332 6.01 6.84 -1.15
C VAL A 332 7.45 7.37 -1.12
N GLY A 333 7.63 8.64 -0.79
CA GLY A 333 8.95 9.25 -0.65
C GLY A 333 9.80 8.58 0.44
N ALA A 334 9.20 8.29 1.59
CA ALA A 334 9.87 7.59 2.68
C ALA A 334 10.20 6.13 2.34
N LEU A 335 9.32 5.44 1.62
CA LEU A 335 9.53 4.04 1.21
C LEU A 335 10.64 3.91 0.16
N LEU A 336 10.55 4.73 -0.89
CA LEU A 336 11.42 4.66 -2.06
C LEU A 336 12.71 5.47 -1.91
N GLY A 337 12.87 6.23 -0.82
CA GLY A 337 14.04 7.09 -0.59
C GLY A 337 14.11 8.28 -1.55
N LEU A 338 12.96 8.86 -1.90
CA LEU A 338 12.92 10.01 -2.81
C LEU A 338 13.43 11.28 -2.10
N PRO A 339 14.17 12.15 -2.80
CA PRO A 339 14.60 13.42 -2.24
C PRO A 339 13.40 14.34 -1.98
N ALA A 340 13.50 15.19 -0.95
CA ALA A 340 12.40 16.06 -0.52
C ALA A 340 11.83 16.95 -1.63
N TRP A 341 12.68 17.41 -2.55
CA TRP A 341 12.24 18.20 -3.70
C TRP A 341 11.33 17.39 -4.63
N ALA A 342 11.60 16.11 -4.86
CA ALA A 342 10.80 15.26 -5.73
C ALA A 342 9.45 14.96 -5.08
N VAL A 343 9.45 14.64 -3.78
CA VAL A 343 8.23 14.43 -2.98
C VAL A 343 7.32 15.64 -3.03
N ALA A 344 7.88 16.84 -2.86
CA ALA A 344 7.11 18.09 -2.91
C ALA A 344 6.46 18.36 -4.28
N ARG A 345 6.99 17.78 -5.37
CA ARG A 345 6.43 17.95 -6.73
C ARG A 345 5.30 16.99 -7.04
N ILE A 346 5.26 15.80 -6.42
CA ILE A 346 4.26 14.75 -6.71
C ILE A 346 2.81 15.27 -6.75
N PRO A 347 2.32 16.08 -5.78
CA PRO A 347 0.92 16.56 -5.80
C PRO A 347 0.58 17.50 -6.95
N SER A 348 1.58 18.14 -7.55
CA SER A 348 1.42 19.15 -8.62
C SER A 348 1.61 18.58 -10.04
N LEU A 349 1.90 17.28 -10.17
CA LEU A 349 2.19 16.67 -11.48
C LEU A 349 0.96 16.68 -12.39
N GLY A 350 1.16 17.03 -13.65
CA GLY A 350 0.15 16.90 -14.70
C GLY A 350 -0.03 15.44 -15.14
N PRO A 351 -1.12 15.14 -15.89
CA PRO A 351 -1.27 13.83 -16.54
C PRO A 351 -0.07 13.48 -17.42
N GLY A 352 0.45 12.27 -17.32
CA GLY A 352 1.62 11.81 -18.07
C GLY A 352 2.96 12.31 -17.52
N GLN A 353 2.96 13.09 -16.43
CA GLN A 353 4.16 13.50 -15.71
C GLN A 353 4.34 12.62 -14.47
N ALA A 354 5.55 12.12 -14.26
CA ALA A 354 5.87 11.27 -13.12
C ALA A 354 7.26 11.58 -12.56
N VAL A 355 7.43 11.43 -11.24
CA VAL A 355 8.74 11.30 -10.62
C VAL A 355 9.26 9.90 -10.94
N TRP A 356 10.36 9.82 -11.68
CA TRP A 356 11.06 8.59 -11.99
C TRP A 356 12.22 8.39 -11.03
N LYS A 357 12.29 7.20 -10.41
CA LYS A 357 13.46 6.70 -9.71
C LYS A 357 14.01 5.49 -10.48
N VAL A 358 15.31 5.48 -10.75
CA VAL A 358 15.98 4.37 -11.44
C VAL A 358 17.22 3.97 -10.65
N GLY A 359 17.24 2.75 -10.13
CA GLY A 359 18.32 2.30 -9.25
C GLY A 359 18.36 3.10 -7.95
N PRO A 360 19.51 3.17 -7.26
CA PRO A 360 19.59 3.79 -5.93
C PRO A 360 19.53 5.33 -5.96
N ASP A 361 20.17 5.97 -6.94
CA ASP A 361 20.49 7.40 -6.83
C ASP A 361 19.79 8.31 -7.86
N TYR A 362 19.33 7.76 -8.99
CA TYR A 362 18.74 8.59 -10.04
C TYR A 362 17.29 8.92 -9.72
N VAL A 363 16.98 10.22 -9.63
CA VAL A 363 15.62 10.74 -9.53
C VAL A 363 15.44 11.94 -10.47
N ASP A 364 14.38 11.91 -11.28
CA ASP A 364 14.03 12.98 -12.23
C ASP A 364 12.51 13.10 -12.36
N ILE A 365 12.00 14.19 -12.94
CA ILE A 365 10.59 14.34 -13.31
C ILE A 365 10.50 14.21 -14.82
N ILE A 366 9.85 13.15 -15.29
CA ILE A 366 9.73 12.86 -16.73
C ILE A 366 8.29 13.04 -17.16
N GLU A 367 8.12 13.72 -18.29
CA GLU A 367 6.88 13.76 -19.03
C GLU A 367 6.93 12.73 -20.16
N THR A 368 6.03 11.76 -20.11
CA THR A 368 5.87 10.74 -21.15
C THR A 368 5.40 11.41 -22.44
N LEU A 369 6.14 11.19 -23.53
CA LEU A 369 5.78 11.72 -24.84
C LEU A 369 5.11 10.61 -25.65
N LEU A 370 3.97 10.94 -26.25
CA LEU A 370 3.13 10.02 -27.02
C LEU A 370 3.12 10.45 -28.49
N ASP A 371 3.20 9.49 -29.39
CA ASP A 371 2.78 9.70 -30.77
C ASP A 371 1.23 9.64 -30.90
N GLU A 372 0.71 9.99 -32.08
CA GLU A 372 -0.74 10.01 -32.31
C GLU A 372 -1.40 8.63 -32.20
N GLU A 373 -0.68 7.56 -32.57
CA GLU A 373 -1.20 6.20 -32.53
C GLU A 373 -1.23 5.69 -31.09
N GLU A 374 -0.16 5.91 -30.33
CA GLU A 374 -0.04 5.63 -28.91
C GLU A 374 -1.09 6.38 -28.10
N ALA A 375 -1.33 7.65 -28.41
CA ALA A 375 -2.39 8.43 -27.77
C ALA A 375 -3.77 7.80 -28.02
N ARG A 376 -4.05 7.31 -29.23
CA ARG A 376 -5.31 6.59 -29.54
C ARG A 376 -5.40 5.24 -28.84
N LEU A 377 -4.32 4.46 -28.82
CA LEU A 377 -4.29 3.11 -28.23
C LEU A 377 -4.37 3.12 -26.71
N THR A 378 -3.94 4.20 -26.06
CA THR A 378 -3.91 4.34 -24.61
C THR A 378 -5.03 5.21 -24.04
N ASP A 379 -5.92 5.71 -24.89
CA ASP A 379 -7.05 6.52 -24.46
C ASP A 379 -8.14 5.69 -23.79
N THR A 380 -8.16 5.71 -22.46
CA THR A 380 -9.19 5.07 -21.63
C THR A 380 -10.24 6.06 -21.14
N SER A 381 -10.18 7.34 -21.55
CA SER A 381 -11.03 8.43 -21.01
C SER A 381 -12.00 9.02 -22.03
N SER A 382 -12.17 8.34 -23.17
CA SER A 382 -13.02 8.74 -24.28
C SER A 382 -14.44 9.07 -23.82
N ARG A 383 -15.05 8.24 -22.96
CA ARG A 383 -16.42 8.46 -22.43
C ARG A 383 -16.59 9.76 -21.66
N ARG A 384 -15.66 10.09 -20.76
CA ARG A 384 -15.74 11.34 -19.99
C ARG A 384 -15.64 12.53 -20.93
N ARG A 385 -14.78 12.46 -21.95
CA ARG A 385 -14.68 13.52 -22.96
C ARG A 385 -15.92 13.60 -23.84
N THR A 386 -16.47 12.49 -24.30
CA THR A 386 -17.71 12.47 -25.08
C THR A 386 -18.89 13.01 -24.27
N ALA A 387 -19.01 12.66 -22.99
CA ALA A 387 -20.04 13.21 -22.10
C ALA A 387 -19.84 14.71 -21.85
N GLN A 388 -18.59 15.17 -21.64
CA GLN A 388 -18.29 16.59 -21.50
C GLN A 388 -18.52 17.38 -22.80
N GLN A 389 -18.25 16.78 -23.95
CA GLN A 389 -18.50 17.36 -25.27
C GLN A 389 -20.00 17.42 -25.58
N ALA A 390 -20.76 16.39 -25.21
CA ALA A 390 -22.21 16.39 -25.33
C ALA A 390 -22.84 17.48 -24.44
N LEU A 391 -22.41 17.59 -23.19
CA LEU A 391 -22.84 18.66 -22.28
C LEU A 391 -22.41 20.05 -22.76
N ALA A 392 -21.23 20.19 -23.37
CA ALA A 392 -20.77 21.45 -23.94
C ALA A 392 -21.53 21.84 -25.22
N ALA A 393 -21.93 20.85 -26.03
CA ALA A 393 -22.78 21.05 -27.21
C ALA A 393 -24.22 21.39 -26.82
N GLU A 394 -24.74 20.81 -25.73
CA GLU A 394 -26.05 21.15 -25.17
C GLU A 394 -26.05 22.55 -24.49
N ALA A 395 -24.91 23.00 -23.97
CA ALA A 395 -24.77 24.30 -23.31
C ALA A 395 -24.56 25.49 -24.27
N ASP A 396 -24.26 25.24 -25.55
CA ASP A 396 -24.10 26.28 -26.59
C ASP A 396 -24.69 25.83 -27.94
N PRO A 397 -26.03 25.77 -28.06
CA PRO A 397 -26.71 25.32 -29.28
C PRO A 397 -26.58 26.29 -30.46
N ASP A 398 -26.11 27.52 -30.23
CA ASP A 398 -26.00 28.58 -31.25
C ASP A 398 -24.60 28.69 -31.88
N ARG A 399 -23.67 27.79 -31.55
CA ARG A 399 -22.30 27.82 -32.11
C ARG A 399 -22.16 27.18 -33.49
N ASP A 400 -23.08 26.30 -33.87
CA ASP A 400 -23.05 25.58 -35.16
C ASP A 400 -23.71 26.36 -36.31
N ASP A 401 -24.41 27.48 -36.05
CA ASP A 401 -25.13 28.25 -37.09
C ASP A 401 -24.33 29.46 -37.66
N ARG A 402 -23.01 29.51 -37.49
CA ARG A 402 -22.16 30.60 -38.06
C ARG A 402 -20.97 30.14 -38.90
N ALA A 403 -21.04 28.95 -39.47
CA ALA A 403 -20.05 28.49 -40.43
C ALA A 403 -20.70 27.90 -41.67
N GLU A 404 -21.46 28.72 -42.41
CA GLU A 404 -21.71 28.48 -43.84
C GLU A 404 -22.20 29.77 -44.50
N ASP A 405 -21.26 30.52 -45.08
CA ASP A 405 -21.44 31.21 -46.37
C ASP A 405 -20.06 31.57 -46.92
N GLY A 406 -19.80 31.15 -48.18
CA GLY A 406 -18.52 31.24 -48.91
C GLY A 406 -18.05 32.68 -49.21
N ASP A 407 -16.97 32.95 -49.94
CA ASP A 407 -16.32 32.24 -51.03
C ASP A 407 -15.02 33.01 -51.40
N ASP A 408 -14.09 32.31 -52.05
CA ASP A 408 -13.00 32.78 -52.94
C ASP A 408 -11.81 33.68 -52.48
N GLY A 409 -10.59 33.17 -52.77
CA GLY A 409 -9.59 33.97 -53.53
C GLY A 409 -8.23 34.32 -52.88
N ASP A 410 -7.20 33.59 -53.30
CA ASP A 410 -5.83 34.04 -53.65
C ASP A 410 -4.80 34.66 -52.65
N VAL A 411 -3.66 33.95 -52.53
CA VAL A 411 -2.26 34.40 -52.83
C VAL A 411 -1.53 35.41 -51.89
N LEU A 412 -0.50 34.86 -51.24
CA LEU A 412 0.86 35.39 -50.92
C LEU A 412 1.12 36.52 -49.88
N GLN A 413 2.21 36.25 -49.15
CA GLN A 413 3.31 37.12 -48.68
C GLN A 413 3.26 37.80 -47.29
N ALA A 414 4.38 37.59 -46.58
CA ALA A 414 4.80 38.19 -45.33
C ALA A 414 5.24 39.65 -45.47
N VAL A 415 4.99 40.49 -44.45
CA VAL A 415 5.88 41.58 -43.98
C VAL A 415 5.57 41.91 -42.50
N ASP A 416 6.65 42.28 -41.80
CA ASP A 416 6.84 42.71 -40.41
C ASP A 416 6.04 43.94 -39.89
N GLN A 417 6.14 44.11 -38.56
CA GLN A 417 6.50 45.34 -37.82
C GLN A 417 5.45 46.15 -37.01
N GLU A 418 5.73 46.20 -35.69
CA GLU A 418 5.86 47.40 -34.82
C GLU A 418 4.65 48.20 -34.25
N THR A 419 4.46 48.02 -32.92
CA THR A 419 4.40 49.02 -31.81
C THR A 419 3.45 50.26 -31.82
N ALA A 420 2.43 50.20 -30.93
CA ALA A 420 1.99 51.16 -29.85
C ALA A 420 1.63 52.65 -30.22
N PRO A 421 1.07 53.54 -29.33
CA PRO A 421 0.46 53.44 -27.98
C PRO A 421 -0.73 54.45 -27.64
N VAL A 422 -1.18 54.43 -26.36
CA VAL A 422 -1.80 55.45 -25.44
C VAL A 422 -3.24 56.06 -25.52
N ASP A 423 -3.82 56.20 -24.29
CA ASP A 423 -4.69 57.26 -23.71
C ASP A 423 -6.20 57.28 -24.03
N ALA A 424 -7.19 57.49 -23.13
CA ALA A 424 -7.40 57.71 -21.67
C ALA A 424 -8.96 57.75 -21.47
N PRO A 425 -9.61 58.10 -20.32
CA PRO A 425 -9.15 58.31 -18.94
C PRO A 425 -9.95 57.53 -17.85
N ALA A 426 -9.43 57.58 -16.62
CA ALA A 426 -10.06 57.06 -15.40
C ALA A 426 -11.17 58.00 -14.86
N ALA A 427 -12.23 57.40 -14.32
CA ALA A 427 -13.31 58.03 -13.57
C ALA A 427 -13.47 57.32 -12.20
N PRO A 428 -14.08 57.97 -11.19
CA PRO A 428 -13.65 57.87 -9.79
C PRO A 428 -14.14 56.63 -9.04
N VAL A 429 -13.31 56.18 -8.09
CA VAL A 429 -13.63 55.14 -7.11
C VAL A 429 -14.37 55.79 -5.95
N GLU A 430 -15.63 55.41 -5.73
CA GLU A 430 -16.31 55.50 -4.44
C GLU A 430 -16.70 54.08 -3.96
N PRO A 431 -16.67 53.83 -2.64
CA PRO A 431 -16.61 52.48 -2.08
C PRO A 431 -18.00 51.86 -1.98
N TYR A 432 -18.20 50.70 -2.59
CA TYR A 432 -19.38 49.87 -2.36
C TYR A 432 -19.05 48.74 -1.39
N THR A 433 -19.85 48.72 -0.34
CA THR A 433 -19.90 47.77 0.77
C THR A 433 -20.23 46.36 0.31
N ASP A 434 -19.69 45.38 1.04
CA ASP A 434 -20.06 43.97 1.05
C ASP A 434 -21.59 43.79 0.99
N ASP A 435 -22.03 42.82 0.18
CA ASP A 435 -23.23 41.96 0.37
C ASP A 435 -23.75 41.49 -1.00
N ILE A 436 -23.17 40.43 -1.58
CA ILE A 436 -23.90 39.48 -2.44
C ILE A 436 -23.29 38.08 -2.23
N GLU A 437 -23.95 37.30 -1.37
CA GLU A 437 -23.94 35.83 -1.43
C GLU A 437 -24.53 35.41 -2.78
N ALA A 438 -23.72 34.77 -3.63
CA ALA A 438 -24.20 34.10 -4.83
C ALA A 438 -24.03 32.60 -4.63
N GLU A 439 -25.14 31.88 -4.64
CA GLU A 439 -25.26 30.43 -4.77
C GLU A 439 -24.48 29.92 -5.98
N TRP A 440 -23.53 29.01 -5.75
CA TRP A 440 -22.93 28.18 -6.80
C TRP A 440 -23.41 26.75 -6.57
N ASP A 441 -24.43 26.35 -7.32
CA ASP A 441 -24.99 25.01 -7.38
C ASP A 441 -24.08 24.12 -8.25
N TRP A 442 -23.20 23.35 -7.60
CA TRP A 442 -22.37 22.32 -8.24
C TRP A 442 -22.47 21.02 -7.45
N ASP A 443 -23.23 20.06 -7.97
CA ASP A 443 -23.22 18.67 -7.50
C ASP A 443 -21.97 17.94 -8.04
N MET A 444 -21.16 17.42 -7.12
CA MET A 444 -19.99 16.57 -7.41
C MET A 444 -20.40 15.11 -7.69
N PRO A 445 -19.78 14.40 -8.66
CA PRO A 445 -20.00 12.97 -8.87
C PRO A 445 -19.66 12.11 -7.63
N PRO A 446 -20.40 11.00 -7.40
CA PRO A 446 -20.52 10.34 -6.10
C PRO A 446 -19.44 9.28 -5.91
N ASN A 447 -18.20 9.67 -5.63
CA ASN A 447 -17.16 8.73 -5.22
C ASN A 447 -16.56 9.15 -3.88
N VAL A 448 -17.28 8.74 -2.83
CA VAL A 448 -16.97 8.41 -1.42
C VAL A 448 -18.14 8.93 -0.59
N ILE A 449 -19.33 8.36 -0.80
CA ILE A 449 -20.42 8.48 0.16
C ILE A 449 -20.23 7.31 1.10
N ASP A 450 -19.90 7.58 2.36
CA ASP A 450 -20.07 6.59 3.41
C ASP A 450 -21.56 6.28 3.51
N THR A 451 -21.98 5.19 2.85
CA THR A 451 -23.39 4.81 2.70
C THR A 451 -24.03 4.49 4.04
N ARG A 452 -23.23 4.21 5.08
CA ARG A 452 -23.72 3.94 6.45
C ARG A 452 -24.56 5.11 6.98
N HIS A 453 -24.18 6.34 6.69
CA HIS A 453 -24.96 7.52 7.10
C HIS A 453 -26.31 7.60 6.38
N GLN A 454 -26.33 7.29 5.09
CA GLN A 454 -27.56 7.26 4.30
C GLN A 454 -28.50 6.14 4.74
N ASP A 455 -27.98 4.93 4.99
CA ASP A 455 -28.78 3.80 5.44
C ASP A 455 -29.45 4.07 6.80
N VAL A 456 -28.72 4.73 7.70
CA VAL A 456 -29.23 5.19 9.00
C VAL A 456 -30.36 6.22 8.85
N ILE A 457 -30.17 7.20 7.95
CA ILE A 457 -31.19 8.24 7.71
C ILE A 457 -32.42 7.63 7.03
N GLN A 458 -32.25 6.71 6.08
CA GLN A 458 -33.36 6.00 5.44
C GLN A 458 -34.14 5.15 6.45
N ALA A 459 -33.46 4.48 7.37
CA ALA A 459 -34.12 3.75 8.47
C ALA A 459 -34.95 4.68 9.37
N ALA A 460 -34.44 5.89 9.68
CA ALA A 460 -35.17 6.89 10.43
C ALA A 460 -36.39 7.42 9.66
N MET A 461 -36.26 7.68 8.36
CA MET A 461 -37.37 8.12 7.49
C MET A 461 -38.46 7.05 7.34
N ALA A 462 -38.09 5.78 7.37
CA ALA A 462 -39.02 4.65 7.38
C ALA A 462 -39.73 4.43 8.74
N GLY A 463 -39.44 5.27 9.75
CA GLY A 463 -40.04 5.20 11.08
C GLY A 463 -39.33 4.24 12.05
N HIS A 464 -38.19 3.66 11.66
CA HIS A 464 -37.41 2.74 12.50
C HIS A 464 -36.40 3.48 13.39
N CYS A 465 -36.92 4.36 14.25
CA CYS A 465 -36.12 5.30 15.04
C CYS A 465 -35.11 4.66 15.99
N ASP A 466 -35.49 3.60 16.71
CA ASP A 466 -34.58 2.91 17.63
C ASP A 466 -33.43 2.22 16.90
N GLN A 467 -33.74 1.61 15.76
CA GLN A 467 -32.76 0.94 14.91
C GLN A 467 -31.79 1.95 14.28
N ALA A 468 -32.29 3.06 13.76
CA ALA A 468 -31.47 4.14 13.21
C ALA A 468 -30.54 4.74 14.26
N ALA A 469 -31.03 4.97 15.49
CA ALA A 469 -30.23 5.50 16.58
C ALA A 469 -29.11 4.54 17.02
N GLN A 470 -29.38 3.22 17.05
CA GLN A 470 -28.38 2.21 17.36
C GLN A 470 -27.31 2.10 16.29
N LEU A 471 -27.71 2.05 15.00
CA LEU A 471 -26.79 1.99 13.88
C LEU A 471 -25.90 3.24 13.82
N ALA A 472 -26.47 4.41 14.09
CA ALA A 472 -25.71 5.66 14.17
C ALA A 472 -24.67 5.64 15.30
N ALA A 473 -25.01 5.09 16.47
CA ALA A 473 -24.09 4.98 17.60
C ALA A 473 -22.98 3.93 17.37
N ILE A 474 -23.27 2.87 16.61
CA ILE A 474 -22.27 1.87 16.20
C ILE A 474 -21.27 2.50 15.24
N GLY A 475 -21.75 3.17 14.19
CA GLY A 475 -20.89 3.86 13.22
C GLY A 475 -20.01 4.93 13.87
N GLU A 476 -20.59 5.74 14.78
CA GLU A 476 -19.84 6.71 15.58
C GLU A 476 -18.73 6.04 16.38
N ARG A 477 -19.01 4.91 17.05
CA ARG A 477 -18.01 4.23 17.88
C ARG A 477 -16.88 3.62 17.06
N GLU A 478 -17.20 3.04 15.90
CA GLU A 478 -16.22 2.49 14.96
C GLU A 478 -15.28 3.59 14.45
N ASP A 479 -15.84 4.74 14.07
CA ASP A 479 -15.06 5.84 13.51
C ASP A 479 -14.30 6.61 14.60
N ILE A 480 -14.83 6.71 15.83
CA ILE A 480 -14.06 7.19 17.00
C ILE A 480 -12.89 6.26 17.30
N THR A 481 -13.09 4.94 17.19
CA THR A 481 -12.02 3.95 17.45
C THR A 481 -10.93 4.03 16.37
N THR A 482 -11.32 4.29 15.12
CA THR A 482 -10.42 4.30 13.97
C THR A 482 -9.72 5.65 13.77
N HIS A 483 -10.44 6.75 13.92
CA HIS A 483 -9.98 8.11 13.56
C HIS A 483 -9.87 9.05 14.78
N GLY A 484 -10.40 8.66 15.94
CA GLY A 484 -10.37 9.45 17.17
C GLY A 484 -11.62 10.32 17.38
N ILE A 485 -11.84 10.75 18.63
CA ILE A 485 -13.07 11.40 19.08
C ILE A 485 -13.36 12.77 18.46
N ASN A 486 -12.33 13.46 17.94
CA ASN A 486 -12.45 14.78 17.29
C ASN A 486 -12.21 14.73 15.77
N SER A 487 -12.28 13.55 15.16
CA SER A 487 -12.12 13.36 13.71
C SER A 487 -13.32 13.91 12.92
N ASP A 488 -13.12 14.26 11.64
CA ASP A 488 -14.23 14.66 10.75
C ASP A 488 -15.32 13.58 10.66
N GLN A 489 -14.91 12.32 10.71
CA GLN A 489 -15.77 11.15 10.69
C GLN A 489 -16.64 11.06 11.96
N ALA A 490 -16.05 11.24 13.15
CA ALA A 490 -16.81 11.26 14.40
C ALA A 490 -17.81 12.44 14.46
N VAL A 491 -17.41 13.61 13.94
CA VAL A 491 -18.29 14.79 13.87
C VAL A 491 -19.43 14.58 12.86
N SER A 492 -19.17 13.92 11.72
CA SER A 492 -20.19 13.50 10.75
C SER A 492 -21.25 12.59 11.37
N TRP A 493 -20.85 11.67 12.25
CA TRP A 493 -21.78 10.81 12.98
C TRP A 493 -22.61 11.57 14.01
N LEU A 494 -22.05 12.57 14.69
CA LEU A 494 -22.82 13.45 15.57
C LEU A 494 -23.88 14.26 14.80
N ALA A 495 -23.55 14.75 13.59
CA ALA A 495 -24.51 15.40 12.71
C ALA A 495 -25.61 14.43 12.24
N THR A 496 -25.24 13.19 11.91
CA THR A 496 -26.20 12.15 11.52
C THR A 496 -27.13 11.78 12.67
N ARG A 497 -26.62 11.67 13.90
CA ARG A 497 -27.45 11.45 15.10
C ARG A 497 -28.38 12.62 15.39
N ALA A 498 -27.95 13.86 15.12
CA ALA A 498 -28.83 15.02 15.22
C ALA A 498 -29.97 14.93 14.20
N ARG A 499 -29.66 14.50 12.96
CA ARG A 499 -30.66 14.32 11.91
C ARG A 499 -31.66 13.19 12.21
N VAL A 500 -31.18 12.06 12.73
CA VAL A 500 -32.05 10.97 13.19
C VAL A 500 -32.95 11.45 14.33
N ALA A 501 -32.42 12.23 15.28
CA ALA A 501 -33.21 12.77 16.39
C ALA A 501 -34.32 13.72 15.90
N ASP A 502 -34.08 14.54 14.87
CA ASP A 502 -35.13 15.38 14.27
C ASP A 502 -36.22 14.54 13.59
N LEU A 503 -35.83 13.58 12.76
CA LEU A 503 -36.76 12.70 12.04
C LEU A 503 -37.61 11.86 13.00
N CYS A 504 -37.07 11.56 14.17
CA CYS A 504 -37.71 10.77 15.21
C CYS A 504 -38.40 11.61 16.30
N GLY A 505 -38.59 12.92 16.07
CA GLY A 505 -39.39 13.78 16.94
C GLY A 505 -38.74 14.14 18.29
N SER A 506 -37.41 14.14 18.37
CA SER A 506 -36.62 14.49 19.57
C SER A 506 -35.76 15.76 19.36
N PRO A 507 -36.38 16.94 19.20
CA PRO A 507 -35.69 18.19 18.81
C PRO A 507 -34.68 18.67 19.87
N ASP A 508 -34.95 18.45 21.15
CA ASP A 508 -34.02 18.81 22.24
C ASP A 508 -32.70 18.02 22.16
N GLN A 509 -32.76 16.77 21.72
CA GLN A 509 -31.59 15.93 21.54
C GLN A 509 -30.78 16.37 20.31
N ALA A 510 -31.47 16.69 19.21
CA ALA A 510 -30.84 17.21 18.00
C ALA A 510 -30.11 18.55 18.28
N ALA A 511 -30.73 19.46 19.02
CA ALA A 511 -30.12 20.73 19.42
C ALA A 511 -28.84 20.53 20.26
N ARG A 512 -28.82 19.57 21.19
CA ARG A 512 -27.62 19.25 22.00
C ARG A 512 -26.50 18.67 21.15
N LEU A 513 -26.82 17.81 20.18
CA LEU A 513 -25.84 17.20 19.29
C LEU A 513 -25.22 18.24 18.35
N ARG A 514 -26.03 19.13 17.75
CA ARG A 514 -25.53 20.27 16.96
C ARG A 514 -24.66 21.22 17.76
N ALA A 515 -25.06 21.54 19.00
CA ALA A 515 -24.24 22.37 19.89
C ALA A 515 -22.91 21.70 20.23
N THR A 516 -22.85 20.37 20.24
CA THR A 516 -21.61 19.61 20.43
C THR A 516 -20.72 19.70 19.19
N VAL A 517 -21.30 19.53 17.99
CA VAL A 517 -20.60 19.70 16.71
C VAL A 517 -20.01 21.11 16.58
N ALA A 518 -20.80 22.16 16.87
CA ALA A 518 -20.35 23.55 16.82
C ALA A 518 -19.20 23.84 17.81
N ARG A 519 -19.22 23.24 19.01
CA ARG A 519 -18.13 23.37 20.00
C ARG A 519 -16.83 22.67 19.55
N MET A 520 -16.90 21.72 18.63
CA MET A 520 -15.73 21.03 18.08
C MET A 520 -15.06 21.81 16.94
N GLY A 521 -15.55 23.01 16.61
CA GLY A 521 -14.88 23.97 15.72
C GLY A 521 -14.92 23.61 14.23
N LYS A 522 -15.86 22.75 13.82
CA LYS A 522 -16.05 22.33 12.43
C LYS A 522 -17.48 22.61 12.00
N ASP A 523 -17.65 23.58 11.11
CA ASP A 523 -18.92 23.83 10.44
C ASP A 523 -19.10 22.80 9.32
N ILE A 524 -19.89 21.76 9.61
CA ILE A 524 -20.39 20.84 8.58
C ILE A 524 -21.72 21.41 8.07
N PRO A 525 -21.95 21.53 6.75
CA PRO A 525 -23.19 22.13 6.23
C PRO A 525 -24.41 21.28 6.64
N ASP A 526 -25.24 21.81 7.53
CA ASP A 526 -26.61 21.32 7.75
C ASP A 526 -27.46 21.81 6.56
N ARG A 527 -27.96 20.90 5.72
CA ARG A 527 -28.94 21.24 4.66
C ARG A 527 -30.28 21.54 5.33
N GLU A 528 -30.62 22.84 5.43
CA GLU A 528 -31.74 23.39 6.19
C GLU A 528 -33.13 22.84 5.80
N PRO A 529 -34.07 22.85 6.76
CA PRO A 529 -35.42 23.32 6.46
C PRO A 529 -35.81 24.51 7.36
N GLY A 530 -35.98 25.69 6.73
CA GLY A 530 -36.91 26.78 7.08
C GLY A 530 -36.86 27.40 8.49
N ALA A 531 -36.34 28.64 8.59
CA ALA A 531 -36.37 29.49 9.78
C ALA A 531 -37.80 29.93 10.23
N PRO A 532 -38.00 30.31 11.51
CA PRO A 532 -37.81 31.72 11.92
C PRO A 532 -37.17 32.00 13.32
N SER A 533 -36.70 33.24 13.49
CA SER A 533 -35.82 33.89 14.52
C SER A 533 -36.49 34.31 15.88
N PRO A 534 -35.87 35.12 16.78
CA PRO A 534 -34.66 34.92 17.62
C PRO A 534 -34.87 35.27 19.14
N GLY A 535 -33.87 35.02 20.00
CA GLY A 535 -33.82 35.54 21.39
C GLY A 535 -32.54 35.19 22.19
N PRO A 536 -32.16 35.96 23.24
CA PRO A 536 -30.80 36.52 23.41
C PRO A 536 -29.87 35.84 24.43
N SER A 537 -28.55 36.10 24.30
CA SER A 537 -27.48 35.82 25.29
C SER A 537 -27.56 36.78 26.51
N PRO A 538 -26.79 36.57 27.63
CA PRO A 538 -25.39 37.05 27.66
C PRO A 538 -24.39 36.51 28.74
N HIS A 539 -23.13 36.96 28.58
CA HIS A 539 -22.07 37.30 29.58
C HIS A 539 -21.18 36.18 30.21
N ALA A 540 -19.84 36.20 30.00
CA ALA A 540 -18.75 36.99 30.63
C ALA A 540 -18.12 36.20 31.82
N SER A 541 -16.85 36.22 32.20
CA SER A 541 -15.63 37.00 31.94
C SER A 541 -14.47 36.32 32.70
N GLY A 542 -13.21 36.73 32.45
CA GLY A 542 -12.23 36.83 33.56
C GLY A 542 -10.96 35.98 33.49
N GLU A 543 -9.99 36.48 32.74
CA GLU A 543 -8.53 36.33 32.93
C GLU A 543 -8.05 37.14 34.17
N PRO A 544 -6.74 37.29 34.54
CA PRO A 544 -5.51 36.64 34.06
C PRO A 544 -4.38 36.40 35.12
N GLN A 545 -3.21 35.99 34.60
CA GLN A 545 -1.85 36.52 34.84
C GLN A 545 -0.88 35.84 35.84
N GLY A 546 0.32 35.48 35.32
CA GLY A 546 1.57 35.99 35.94
C GLY A 546 2.82 35.09 36.09
N ARG A 547 3.60 34.94 35.00
CA ARG A 547 5.07 35.18 34.86
C ARG A 547 6.17 34.39 35.65
N ARG A 548 7.20 34.01 34.84
CA ARG A 548 8.69 34.14 35.00
C ARG A 548 9.42 33.10 35.89
N ARG A 549 10.70 32.67 35.70
CA ARG A 549 11.80 32.78 34.70
C ARG A 549 13.01 31.93 35.21
N GLY A 550 13.89 31.45 34.31
CA GLY A 550 15.37 31.31 34.52
C GLY A 550 15.92 29.88 34.67
N ARG A 551 16.78 29.35 33.77
CA ARG A 551 18.27 29.50 33.61
C ARG A 551 19.07 28.62 34.62
N VAL A 552 20.17 27.87 34.34
CA VAL A 552 21.09 27.66 33.20
C VAL A 552 22.22 26.63 33.57
N TRP A 553 22.92 26.02 32.59
CA TRP A 553 24.31 25.40 32.56
C TRP A 553 24.62 24.05 33.26
N LEU A 554 25.61 23.20 32.90
CA LEU A 554 26.41 22.87 31.68
C LEU A 554 27.33 21.63 32.01
N ALA A 555 27.91 21.01 30.97
CA ALA A 555 29.27 20.39 30.90
C ALA A 555 29.48 18.84 30.92
N THR A 556 29.76 18.32 29.70
CA THR A 556 30.93 17.49 29.25
C THR A 556 31.47 16.29 30.03
N ALA A 557 31.69 15.15 29.34
CA ALA A 557 33.02 14.71 28.84
C ALA A 557 32.98 13.30 28.18
N ALA A 558 33.96 13.06 27.30
CA ALA A 558 34.16 11.89 26.42
C ALA A 558 35.07 10.80 27.03
N VAL A 559 35.22 9.64 26.34
CA VAL A 559 36.49 8.93 26.00
C VAL A 559 36.20 7.63 25.21
N ALA A 560 37.17 7.24 24.37
CA ALA A 560 37.13 6.27 23.27
C ALA A 560 37.79 4.90 23.56
N ALA A 561 37.61 3.95 22.61
CA ALA A 561 38.64 3.16 21.89
C ALA A 561 38.68 1.61 22.00
N LEU A 562 38.80 0.97 20.80
CA LEU A 562 39.53 -0.27 20.38
C LEU A 562 39.09 -1.64 20.96
N GLY A 563 39.13 -2.82 20.29
CA GLY A 563 39.63 -3.34 19.01
C GLY A 563 39.90 -4.87 19.14
N ILE A 564 40.07 -5.60 18.01
CA ILE A 564 40.72 -6.93 17.81
C ILE A 564 39.86 -8.12 17.29
N THR A 565 40.48 -8.78 16.29
CA THR A 565 40.19 -9.87 15.34
C THR A 565 40.36 -11.31 15.87
N GLY A 566 39.78 -12.31 15.15
CA GLY A 566 40.24 -13.72 15.19
C GLY A 566 39.26 -14.76 14.62
N ALA A 567 39.68 -15.49 13.59
CA ALA A 567 38.96 -16.59 12.90
C ALA A 567 39.59 -17.97 13.22
N VAL A 568 38.80 -19.06 13.26
CA VAL A 568 39.25 -20.47 13.08
C VAL A 568 38.09 -21.35 12.57
N LEU A 569 38.39 -22.17 11.55
CA LEU A 569 37.62 -23.31 11.01
C LEU A 569 38.10 -24.63 11.64
N THR A 570 37.24 -25.67 11.74
CA THR A 570 37.61 -27.10 11.56
C THR A 570 36.38 -27.99 11.33
N GLN A 571 36.60 -29.06 10.54
CA GLN A 571 35.66 -30.09 10.06
C GLN A 571 35.55 -31.31 10.98
N GLY A 572 34.42 -32.03 10.90
CA GLY A 572 34.35 -33.49 10.64
C GLY A 572 34.22 -34.46 11.82
N GLY A 573 33.28 -35.42 11.71
CA GLY A 573 33.31 -36.69 12.46
C GLY A 573 31.93 -37.29 12.76
N ASP A 574 31.60 -38.36 12.04
CA ASP A 574 30.43 -39.25 12.16
C ASP A 574 30.63 -40.29 13.29
N ASP A 575 29.62 -40.60 14.11
CA ASP A 575 29.46 -41.95 14.72
C ASP A 575 28.06 -42.15 15.36
N ASP A 576 27.53 -43.36 15.17
CA ASP A 576 26.14 -43.77 15.34
C ASP A 576 25.95 -44.57 16.65
N ARG A 577 25.01 -44.19 17.53
CA ARG A 577 24.32 -45.07 18.50
C ARG A 577 23.18 -44.36 19.26
N PRO A 578 22.06 -45.06 19.59
CA PRO A 578 20.77 -44.44 19.91
C PRO A 578 20.56 -44.22 21.41
N ARG A 579 20.07 -43.03 21.81
CA ARG A 579 19.61 -42.73 23.19
C ARG A 579 18.44 -41.72 23.20
N PRO A 580 17.64 -41.69 24.27
CA PRO A 580 16.20 -41.43 24.24
C PRO A 580 15.87 -39.93 24.34
N GLU A 581 15.77 -39.25 23.20
CA GLU A 581 15.29 -37.87 23.14
C GLU A 581 13.84 -37.82 22.66
N ARG A 582 12.88 -38.12 23.53
CA ARG A 582 11.46 -37.79 23.28
C ARG A 582 10.74 -37.13 24.45
N GLN A 583 11.45 -36.68 25.48
CA GLN A 583 10.85 -35.91 26.58
C GLN A 583 11.63 -34.66 27.05
N GLU A 584 12.71 -34.26 26.37
CA GLU A 584 13.44 -33.01 26.68
C GLU A 584 13.49 -31.96 25.54
N GLN A 585 12.96 -32.26 24.34
CA GLN A 585 12.85 -31.27 23.25
C GLN A 585 11.61 -30.35 23.33
N ALA A 586 11.03 -30.22 24.53
CA ALA A 586 9.98 -29.24 24.85
C ALA A 586 10.50 -28.01 25.62
N ALA A 587 11.82 -27.79 25.65
CA ALA A 587 12.41 -26.54 26.11
C ALA A 587 12.91 -25.73 24.90
N ALA A 588 11.98 -25.08 24.18
CA ALA A 588 12.34 -24.09 23.17
C ALA A 588 13.11 -22.95 23.86
N HIS A 589 14.42 -22.89 23.62
CA HIS A 589 15.29 -21.81 24.11
C HIS A 589 14.79 -20.46 23.59
N HIS A 590 14.20 -19.64 24.45
CA HIS A 590 13.81 -18.28 24.11
C HIS A 590 15.06 -17.41 23.92
N SER A 591 15.44 -17.11 22.68
CA SER A 591 16.50 -16.13 22.38
C SER A 591 16.11 -14.68 22.75
N ALA A 592 14.91 -14.48 23.28
CA ALA A 592 14.37 -13.20 23.70
C ALA A 592 13.39 -13.37 24.87
N SER A 593 13.54 -12.53 25.90
CA SER A 593 12.68 -12.50 27.09
C SER A 593 11.99 -11.14 27.18
N ALA A 594 10.67 -11.11 27.28
CA ALA A 594 9.87 -9.89 27.33
C ALA A 594 8.89 -9.88 28.51
N SER A 595 8.61 -8.71 29.06
CA SER A 595 7.63 -8.48 30.11
C SER A 595 7.01 -7.10 30.01
N ASP A 596 5.73 -7.00 30.36
CA ASP A 596 5.04 -5.73 30.53
C ASP A 596 5.13 -5.27 31.99
N LEU A 597 5.32 -3.97 32.21
CA LEU A 597 5.45 -3.35 33.53
C LEU A 597 4.60 -2.09 33.59
N ALA A 598 4.20 -1.70 34.79
CA ALA A 598 3.60 -0.39 35.05
C ALA A 598 4.49 0.39 36.02
N ILE A 599 4.98 1.56 35.59
CA ILE A 599 5.82 2.46 36.38
C ILE A 599 5.19 3.85 36.29
N ASP A 600 4.84 4.42 37.44
CA ASP A 600 4.25 5.77 37.54
C ASP A 600 3.01 6.00 36.65
N GLY A 601 2.14 4.99 36.54
CA GLY A 601 0.92 5.05 35.72
C GLY A 601 1.14 4.78 34.22
N VAL A 602 2.38 4.54 33.79
CA VAL A 602 2.74 4.27 32.39
C VAL A 602 3.07 2.78 32.21
N LYS A 603 2.42 2.14 31.23
CA LYS A 603 2.72 0.78 30.79
C LYS A 603 3.94 0.76 29.88
N VAL A 604 4.86 -0.15 30.16
CA VAL A 604 6.16 -0.32 29.50
C VAL A 604 6.28 -1.75 29.02
N GLN A 605 6.68 -1.94 27.77
CA GLN A 605 7.09 -3.25 27.27
C GLN A 605 8.61 -3.34 27.33
N ALA A 606 9.12 -4.17 28.22
CA ALA A 606 10.55 -4.37 28.42
C ALA A 606 10.99 -5.68 27.77
N LEU A 607 12.04 -5.64 26.96
CA LEU A 607 12.52 -6.76 26.14
C LEU A 607 14.03 -6.90 26.24
N ALA A 608 14.51 -8.12 26.44
CA ALA A 608 15.90 -8.51 26.30
C ALA A 608 16.05 -9.50 25.13
N GLN A 609 16.95 -9.21 24.20
CA GLN A 609 17.24 -10.08 23.06
C GLN A 609 18.72 -10.41 23.01
N TRP A 610 19.06 -11.69 23.18
CA TRP A 610 20.45 -12.15 23.11
C TRP A 610 20.87 -12.32 21.65
N SER A 611 22.07 -11.86 21.31
CA SER A 611 22.64 -12.08 19.99
C SER A 611 22.88 -13.58 19.74
N ARG A 612 22.80 -14.00 18.47
CA ARG A 612 22.99 -15.42 18.08
C ARG A 612 24.34 -15.98 18.54
N ASP A 613 25.38 -15.15 18.54
CA ASP A 613 26.72 -15.48 19.01
C ASP A 613 26.89 -15.50 20.55
N GLY A 614 25.85 -15.10 21.30
CA GLY A 614 25.83 -15.10 22.76
C GLY A 614 26.75 -14.08 23.43
N ARG A 615 27.27 -13.10 22.68
CA ARG A 615 28.26 -12.10 23.13
C ARG A 615 27.66 -10.74 23.50
N SER A 616 26.40 -10.48 23.16
CA SER A 616 25.72 -9.23 23.51
C SER A 616 24.22 -9.42 23.71
N VAL A 617 23.60 -8.50 24.44
CA VAL A 617 22.14 -8.42 24.62
C VAL A 617 21.69 -7.02 24.28
N ILE A 618 20.62 -6.91 23.50
CA ILE A 618 19.90 -5.66 23.29
C ILE A 618 18.75 -5.63 24.29
N LEU A 619 18.79 -4.66 25.19
CA LEU A 619 17.72 -4.38 26.14
C LEU A 619 16.94 -3.18 25.62
N SER A 620 15.62 -3.30 25.58
CA SER A 620 14.75 -2.23 25.08
C SER A 620 13.52 -2.02 25.96
N ALA A 621 13.07 -0.78 26.03
CA ALA A 621 11.82 -0.39 26.66
C ALA A 621 10.98 0.39 25.65
N THR A 622 9.78 -0.11 25.35
CA THR A 622 8.82 0.52 24.44
C THR A 622 7.63 1.05 25.22
N ILE A 623 7.29 2.32 25.00
CA ILE A 623 6.25 3.04 25.74
C ILE A 623 5.31 3.72 24.74
N ASP A 624 4.02 3.61 25.00
CA ASP A 624 2.99 4.33 24.24
C ASP A 624 3.01 5.82 24.60
N PRO A 625 3.29 6.72 23.64
CA PRO A 625 3.34 8.16 23.86
C PRO A 625 1.98 8.75 24.28
N GLN A 626 0.85 8.07 24.02
CA GLN A 626 -0.48 8.51 24.48
C GLN A 626 -0.60 8.50 26.02
N GLN A 627 0.22 7.70 26.69
CA GLN A 627 0.30 7.66 28.17
C GLN A 627 1.07 8.86 28.76
N ARG A 628 1.46 9.84 27.92
CA ARG A 628 2.12 11.10 28.30
C ARG A 628 3.29 10.93 29.29
N PRO A 629 4.26 10.03 29.03
CA PRO A 629 5.47 9.99 29.84
C PRO A 629 6.21 11.32 29.70
N GLN A 630 6.70 11.89 30.79
CA GLN A 630 7.50 13.12 30.77
C GLN A 630 9.01 12.81 30.73
N PHE A 631 9.42 11.68 31.28
CA PHE A 631 10.82 11.26 31.34
C PHE A 631 10.92 9.74 31.24
N VAL A 632 11.87 9.25 30.45
CA VAL A 632 12.17 7.82 30.37
C VAL A 632 13.68 7.62 30.34
N ARG A 633 14.17 6.72 31.18
CA ARG A 633 15.57 6.30 31.20
C ARG A 633 15.68 4.80 31.43
N ILE A 634 16.58 4.17 30.70
CA ILE A 634 16.99 2.79 30.93
C ILE A 634 18.47 2.74 31.26
N ASP A 635 18.82 2.00 32.30
CA ASP A 635 20.19 1.75 32.74
C ASP A 635 20.45 0.24 32.79
N SER A 636 21.59 -0.18 32.27
CA SER A 636 22.08 -1.55 32.43
C SER A 636 23.61 -1.57 32.40
N ALA A 637 24.22 -2.07 33.49
CA ALA A 637 25.66 -1.99 33.71
C ALA A 637 26.18 -0.53 33.50
N ASP A 638 27.17 -0.34 32.64
CA ASP A 638 27.74 0.98 32.31
C ASP A 638 27.01 1.68 31.14
N GLN A 639 25.90 1.13 30.65
CA GLN A 639 25.14 1.66 29.51
C GLN A 639 23.84 2.33 29.98
N THR A 640 23.62 3.55 29.51
CA THR A 640 22.44 4.37 29.84
C THR A 640 21.86 4.96 28.57
N ALA A 641 20.55 4.84 28.39
CA ALA A 641 19.79 5.60 27.39
C ALA A 641 18.67 6.37 28.08
N GLN A 642 18.61 7.69 27.90
CA GLN A 642 17.62 8.55 28.53
C GLN A 642 17.02 9.53 27.52
N GLN A 643 15.75 9.86 27.70
CA GLN A 643 15.03 10.82 26.89
C GLN A 643 14.04 11.61 27.76
N GLU A 644 14.15 12.93 27.71
CA GLU A 644 13.10 13.83 28.18
C GLU A 644 12.08 14.00 27.06
N VAL A 645 10.79 13.83 27.38
CA VAL A 645 9.71 13.92 26.40
C VAL A 645 9.18 15.35 26.42
N LEU A 646 9.59 16.14 25.43
CA LEU A 646 9.15 17.53 25.30
C LEU A 646 7.64 17.60 25.02
N PRO A 647 6.94 18.64 25.53
CA PRO A 647 5.57 18.91 25.15
C PRO A 647 5.49 19.10 23.63
N ARG A 648 4.55 18.39 23.02
CA ARG A 648 4.32 18.38 21.57
C ARG A 648 3.85 19.75 21.09
N ALA A 649 4.31 20.18 19.90
CA ALA A 649 3.61 21.22 19.15
C ALA A 649 2.32 20.63 18.54
N GLU A 650 1.23 21.40 18.51
CA GLU A 650 -0.07 20.94 17.97
C GLU A 650 0.07 20.42 16.53
N GLY A 651 -0.52 19.25 16.24
CA GLY A 651 -0.66 18.72 14.87
C GLY A 651 0.32 17.65 14.38
N GLN A 652 1.39 17.28 15.11
CA GLN A 652 2.25 16.14 14.71
C GLN A 652 1.62 14.78 15.10
N PRO A 653 1.98 13.60 14.55
CA PRO A 653 1.61 12.26 15.04
C PRO A 653 2.60 11.70 16.10
N ALA A 654 2.15 10.82 16.99
CA ALA A 654 2.90 10.45 18.19
C ALA A 654 3.68 9.16 17.90
N LYS A 655 5.02 9.26 17.81
CA LYS A 655 5.86 8.08 17.55
C LYS A 655 6.03 7.26 18.84
N PRO A 656 5.99 5.91 18.78
CA PRO A 656 6.30 5.05 19.92
C PRO A 656 7.66 5.41 20.50
N LEU A 657 7.73 5.63 21.82
CA LEU A 657 8.99 5.92 22.47
C LEU A 657 9.70 4.58 22.74
N ARG A 658 10.78 4.31 21.98
CA ARG A 658 11.58 3.10 22.14
C ARG A 658 13.00 3.46 22.52
N MET A 659 13.39 3.01 23.70
CA MET A 659 14.75 3.16 24.24
C MET A 659 15.48 1.83 24.11
N GLU A 660 16.77 1.86 23.72
CA GLU A 660 17.59 0.67 23.61
C GLU A 660 19.00 0.89 24.18
N VAL A 661 19.52 -0.13 24.88
CA VAL A 661 20.93 -0.22 25.28
C VAL A 661 21.48 -1.58 24.90
N LYS A 662 22.72 -1.60 24.42
CA LYS A 662 23.42 -2.83 24.05
C LYS A 662 24.46 -3.17 25.11
N VAL A 663 24.30 -4.32 25.76
CA VAL A 663 25.16 -4.75 26.87
C VAL A 663 26.03 -5.92 26.41
N PRO A 664 27.36 -5.85 26.54
CA PRO A 664 28.23 -6.99 26.29
C PRO A 664 28.01 -8.06 27.37
N VAL A 665 27.86 -9.32 26.98
CA VAL A 665 27.66 -10.44 27.91
C VAL A 665 28.54 -11.62 27.53
N ASN A 666 28.91 -12.43 28.52
CA ASN A 666 29.60 -13.70 28.27
C ASN A 666 28.59 -14.85 28.40
N ARG A 667 28.42 -15.66 27.35
CA ARG A 667 27.63 -16.91 27.35
C ARG A 667 26.19 -16.77 27.86
N ARG A 668 25.42 -15.83 27.31
CA ARG A 668 23.98 -15.64 27.61
C ARG A 668 23.64 -15.54 29.10
N GLN A 669 24.54 -15.00 29.93
CA GLN A 669 24.26 -14.78 31.35
C GLN A 669 23.02 -13.87 31.56
N PRO A 670 22.38 -13.93 32.74
CA PRO A 670 21.29 -13.03 33.10
C PRO A 670 21.72 -11.56 33.04
N VAL A 671 20.81 -10.68 32.64
CA VAL A 671 21.09 -9.25 32.48
C VAL A 671 20.04 -8.42 33.20
N ARG A 672 20.47 -7.37 33.90
CA ARG A 672 19.58 -6.47 34.63
C ARG A 672 19.35 -5.19 33.85
N MET A 673 18.09 -4.76 33.74
CA MET A 673 17.70 -3.46 33.21
C MET A 673 16.94 -2.71 34.28
N SER A 674 17.38 -1.50 34.64
CA SER A 674 16.59 -0.57 35.43
C SER A 674 15.85 0.39 34.51
N VAL A 675 14.54 0.46 34.64
CA VAL A 675 13.69 1.37 33.88
C VAL A 675 13.14 2.44 34.82
N MET A 676 13.43 3.70 34.52
CA MET A 676 12.99 4.90 35.22
C MET A 676 11.98 5.64 34.36
N ILE A 677 10.80 5.93 34.91
CA ILE A 677 9.76 6.67 34.19
C ILE A 677 9.15 7.73 35.09
N GLY A 678 9.07 8.96 34.58
CA GLY A 678 8.19 9.99 35.09
C GLY A 678 6.90 10.01 34.27
N GLY A 679 5.78 9.69 34.91
CA GLY A 679 4.46 9.65 34.29
C GLY A 679 3.83 11.05 34.09
N PRO A 680 2.52 11.12 33.79
CA PRO A 680 1.82 12.36 33.47
C PRO A 680 1.88 13.43 34.57
N ASP A 681 1.94 13.02 35.84
CA ASP A 681 1.93 13.92 37.01
C ASP A 681 3.32 14.14 37.61
N TRP A 682 4.36 13.51 37.04
CA TRP A 682 5.74 13.65 37.51
C TRP A 682 6.28 15.05 37.23
N LYS A 683 7.21 15.54 38.08
CA LYS A 683 7.79 16.88 37.94
C LYS A 683 9.28 16.80 37.63
N PRO A 684 9.77 17.52 36.59
CA PRO A 684 11.19 17.63 36.30
C PRO A 684 12.00 18.05 37.54
N GLY A 685 13.09 17.32 37.83
CA GLY A 685 13.96 17.57 38.99
C GLY A 685 13.63 16.76 40.25
N THR A 686 12.53 15.98 40.26
CA THR A 686 12.24 14.99 41.31
C THR A 686 12.73 13.60 40.91
N ARG A 687 13.06 12.71 41.87
CA ARG A 687 13.53 11.36 41.53
C ARG A 687 12.38 10.57 40.88
N ALA A 688 12.56 10.15 39.64
CA ALA A 688 11.58 9.33 38.93
C ALA A 688 11.45 7.94 39.57
N PRO A 689 10.21 7.40 39.68
CA PRO A 689 10.00 6.00 40.02
C PRO A 689 10.76 5.08 39.06
N HIS A 690 11.28 3.99 39.59
CA HIS A 690 12.04 3.01 38.82
C HIS A 690 11.68 1.59 39.23
N ARG A 691 11.88 0.66 38.30
CA ARG A 691 11.90 -0.77 38.58
C ARG A 691 13.08 -1.43 37.89
N THR A 692 13.69 -2.38 38.59
CA THR A 692 14.78 -3.16 38.03
C THR A 692 14.30 -4.56 37.67
N ILE A 693 14.58 -4.99 36.44
CA ILE A 693 14.17 -6.28 35.89
C ILE A 693 15.42 -7.10 35.65
N GLU A 694 15.43 -8.35 36.07
CA GLU A 694 16.46 -9.32 35.72
C GLU A 694 15.91 -10.28 34.66
N PHE A 695 16.48 -10.23 33.47
CA PHE A 695 16.13 -11.07 32.33
C PHE A 695 17.01 -12.31 32.31
N HIS A 696 16.39 -13.46 32.04
CA HIS A 696 17.08 -14.74 31.88
C HIS A 696 16.83 -15.30 30.47
N PRO A 697 17.80 -16.01 29.88
CA PRO A 697 17.62 -16.63 28.56
C PRO A 697 16.67 -17.85 28.61
N ASP A 698 16.59 -18.54 29.74
CA ASP A 698 15.94 -19.86 29.86
C ASP A 698 14.75 -19.86 30.84
N ARG A 699 14.36 -18.69 31.37
CA ARG A 699 13.21 -18.56 32.27
C ARG A 699 12.60 -17.16 32.23
N ALA A 700 11.39 -17.03 32.76
CA ALA A 700 10.68 -15.76 32.86
C ALA A 700 11.52 -14.69 33.60
N PRO A 701 11.40 -13.41 33.19
CA PRO A 701 12.08 -12.32 33.86
C PRO A 701 11.54 -12.14 35.28
N VAL A 702 12.38 -11.62 36.18
CA VAL A 702 12.01 -11.38 37.58
C VAL A 702 12.19 -9.90 37.91
N ASP A 703 11.32 -9.37 38.76
CA ASP A 703 11.52 -8.05 39.35
C ASP A 703 12.65 -8.17 40.39
N ALA A 704 13.77 -7.47 40.18
CA ALA A 704 14.99 -7.63 40.96
C ALA A 704 14.87 -7.06 42.39
N ASP A 705 13.91 -6.16 42.62
CA ASP A 705 13.69 -5.52 43.92
C ASP A 705 12.77 -6.37 44.82
N THR A 706 11.81 -7.09 44.22
CA THR A 706 10.83 -7.92 44.94
C THR A 706 11.09 -9.43 44.83
N GLY A 707 11.90 -9.87 43.87
CA GLY A 707 12.16 -11.27 43.56
C GLY A 707 10.96 -12.01 42.93
N ALA A 708 9.88 -11.30 42.62
CA ALA A 708 8.67 -11.91 42.05
C ALA A 708 8.85 -12.21 40.55
N PRO A 709 8.36 -13.36 40.04
CA PRO A 709 8.35 -13.63 38.62
C PRO A 709 7.40 -12.68 37.90
N LEU A 710 7.84 -12.14 36.78
CA LEU A 710 7.05 -11.31 35.89
C LEU A 710 6.47 -12.17 34.77
N ALA A 711 5.29 -11.79 34.27
CA ALA A 711 4.62 -12.51 33.19
C ALA A 711 5.46 -12.43 31.91
N GLN A 712 5.92 -13.57 31.42
CA GLN A 712 6.66 -13.65 30.17
C GLN A 712 5.70 -13.48 28.99
N ARG A 713 6.00 -12.52 28.13
CA ARG A 713 5.25 -12.30 26.89
C ARG A 713 5.86 -13.15 25.77
N ASP A 714 5.02 -13.83 24.99
CA ASP A 714 5.48 -14.63 23.85
C ASP A 714 6.21 -13.73 22.84
N THR A 715 7.51 -13.94 22.74
CA THR A 715 8.36 -13.30 21.75
C THR A 715 8.28 -14.13 20.47
N ALA A 716 7.45 -13.70 19.51
CA ALA A 716 7.47 -14.32 18.19
C ALA A 716 8.90 -14.27 17.62
N PRO A 717 9.46 -15.39 17.12
CA PRO A 717 10.76 -15.34 16.46
C PRO A 717 10.65 -14.45 15.23
N ARG A 718 11.38 -13.33 15.24
CA ARG A 718 11.53 -12.42 14.09
C ARG A 718 12.32 -13.09 12.96
#